data_AF-A0A6B1BIV4-F1
#
_entry.id   AF-A0A6B1BIV4-F1
#
_cell.length_a   1.000
_cell.length_b   1.000
_cell.length_c   1.000
_cell.angle_alpha   90.00
_cell.angle_beta   90.00
_cell.angle_gamma   90.00
#
_symmetry.space_group_name_H-M   'P 1'
#
loop_
_entity.id
_entity.type
_entity.pdbx_description
1 polymer ?
#
loop_
_entity_poly.entity_id
_entity_poly.type
_entity_poly.pdbx_seq_one_letter_code
_entity_poly.pdbx_strand_id
1 'polypeptide(L)'
;MRTLILFIFFAFFPLQATAEEGRVSLEGSLALGVDACSFRGDDGPYEEVVIRFPAAQLAFETRGDSLFVARYVPRLELFDENGNSVKRIEGERVFSSAERIDDPEHFVYDIARFQVPAGYYHAVLEVKAVGNNRQGRAVFSIEAPEFKTGQLAFSDLFFVSEIDPSSQHFEAESFLKGGHVLLPSPEREVGGGAPLRFYVELYEIGRLAHSVRFQVRDRFGYVVFDHRREFPTYRGDAKFVEGIPLRGLSPGTYTLSVEARIGDQIARTQRDFRIAGSPVELSLTAQQQVLMEKILERFSTPEAAREYAKVDAGERAVFMYGHYFERVPLFAQAYIAPVAGLGNREMGMTMLRAIGLEETLKKRVDKTFGERLPEADTLAVRMARDMVDFVLKEDPRDPRALTARALIALESGALVEGERWVRKALDIAPDLPEARNALGIVGMGRGDWNGAVEKFQEAAYWTNAELARFLSGKGEGLEYLKAAVGRDSTHPFLHYMMGRVLERRGELAESAVAYRRQIAVDPLFARARFDFGRVLFKQGRIDSATVIWRDLMEARPDFRSLCMHPLLEAYLNIGETGKAHALIAEELRTLSDEARARVEDISLVAGQEEVAAYQRLEPEEQAQFVRAFWQKRDPTPATPGNERLVEHYRRVVYVLQNFSKDGRKWDRRGDVYIRYGEPAHVSKRSDIRFETDARVVRVKERLIAALSPEAKQEIIARIGRLRTSTRDVEIESELGEVVAVSDFESIDFEMNPNRVFFARQSDDVNTYVRGKELFGRDRPGMSERPMRGIPLYPVNGSEPWEYWIYPDVSGGIEVVFTALTPKGDFDFPDVSQGRKIARFNQRFWEDTRPEVVISRAVNAQPDRYVPVGKGVLDFHSASADFRGADDKSRLEVYYGVPVLDAIDDGGEEVVFERGIALFDSSWTPIYRRLEPMPVRVDVGGVEAGTLAIDELALQVLPGRYYLGLQINHPASGRRGGYTQELVVEDYAVAGLKISDIELAGRVQVDSLATDKGGVEVISLPSRTYKIGQPVVIYYEVYDLKIDDFGQTKYRVDYRITPREGKLSGVQVLRALGRLLGIEEKAVVTISYERTGTGSDEYNYLEIDPGESKPGRYEIAVAITDLNGEQTAEKTVIFFIGE
;
A
#
# COMPACT_ATOMS: atom_id res chain seq x y z
N MET A 1 -71.66 -2.13 40.00
CA MET A 1 -72.19 -3.02 41.05
C MET A 1 -71.49 -4.36 40.91
N ARG A 2 -70.72 -4.76 41.93
CA ARG A 2 -70.30 -6.15 42.30
C ARG A 2 -69.32 -6.91 41.38
N THR A 3 -68.06 -7.10 41.80
CA THR A 3 -67.43 -8.29 42.50
C THR A 3 -67.38 -9.57 41.64
N LEU A 4 -66.40 -10.50 41.68
CA LEU A 4 -65.05 -10.65 42.25
C LEU A 4 -64.54 -12.06 41.79
N ILE A 5 -63.23 -12.25 41.57
CA ILE A 5 -62.41 -13.47 41.81
C ILE A 5 -62.78 -14.81 41.13
N LEU A 6 -61.81 -15.38 40.38
CA LEU A 6 -61.14 -16.64 40.78
C LEU A 6 -59.78 -16.78 40.04
N PHE A 7 -58.76 -17.18 40.79
CA PHE A 7 -57.37 -17.33 40.37
C PHE A 7 -56.92 -18.75 40.78
N ILE A 8 -55.98 -19.32 40.00
CA ILE A 8 -55.03 -20.42 40.31
C ILE A 8 -55.55 -21.86 40.17
N PHE A 9 -55.04 -22.63 39.18
CA PHE A 9 -53.94 -23.60 39.36
C PHE A 9 -53.44 -24.20 38.03
N PHE A 10 -52.11 -24.22 37.92
CA PHE A 10 -51.28 -24.84 36.88
C PHE A 10 -51.49 -26.36 36.79
N ALA A 11 -51.52 -26.90 35.57
CA ALA A 11 -51.21 -28.30 35.30
C ALA A 11 -50.18 -28.37 34.17
N PHE A 12 -49.00 -28.88 34.52
CA PHE A 12 -47.92 -29.26 33.60
C PHE A 12 -48.42 -30.29 32.58
N PHE A 13 -48.19 -30.03 31.30
CA PHE A 13 -48.08 -31.06 30.27
C PHE A 13 -46.73 -30.87 29.56
N PRO A 14 -45.96 -31.95 29.32
CA PRO A 14 -44.65 -31.86 28.72
C PRO A 14 -44.80 -31.50 27.24
N LEU A 15 -44.26 -30.35 26.83
CA LEU A 15 -44.00 -30.10 25.41
C LEU A 15 -42.87 -31.04 24.98
N GLN A 16 -43.23 -32.13 24.31
CA GLN A 16 -42.39 -32.63 23.23
C GLN A 16 -42.51 -31.62 22.07
N ALA A 17 -41.78 -30.52 22.21
CA ALA A 17 -41.43 -29.67 21.09
C ALA A 17 -40.29 -30.37 20.35
N THR A 18 -40.59 -30.91 19.17
CA THR A 18 -39.56 -31.07 18.15
C THR A 18 -38.96 -29.68 17.92
N ALA A 19 -37.70 -29.51 18.29
CA ALA A 19 -36.94 -28.27 18.12
C ALA A 19 -36.90 -27.89 16.64
N GLU A 20 -37.70 -26.89 16.24
CA GLU A 20 -37.35 -26.03 15.11
C GLU A 20 -36.33 -25.03 15.64
N GLU A 21 -35.05 -25.34 15.46
CA GLU A 21 -33.91 -24.54 15.94
C GLU A 21 -33.91 -23.12 15.32
N GLY A 22 -33.76 -22.10 16.18
CA GLY A 22 -33.16 -20.81 15.77
C GLY A 22 -34.09 -19.66 15.35
N ARG A 23 -35.41 -19.74 15.46
CA ARG A 23 -36.27 -18.56 15.17
C ARG A 23 -36.33 -17.58 16.34
N VAL A 24 -35.92 -16.34 16.08
CA VAL A 24 -36.21 -15.18 16.94
C VAL A 24 -37.72 -14.97 16.96
N SER A 25 -38.35 -15.08 18.13
CA SER A 25 -39.76 -14.71 18.30
C SER A 25 -39.85 -13.22 18.61
N LEU A 26 -40.54 -12.46 17.76
CA LEU A 26 -40.69 -11.01 17.87
C LEU A 26 -42.14 -10.64 18.20
N GLU A 27 -42.34 -9.87 19.27
CA GLU A 27 -43.66 -9.41 19.72
C GLU A 27 -43.60 -7.94 20.14
N GLY A 28 -44.62 -7.14 19.84
CA GLY A 28 -44.75 -5.78 20.37
C GLY A 28 -45.14 -4.71 19.35
N SER A 29 -45.20 -3.46 19.80
CA SER A 29 -45.52 -2.27 19.00
C SER A 29 -44.28 -1.55 18.45
N LEU A 30 -43.08 -1.99 18.86
CA LEU A 30 -41.79 -1.58 18.30
C LEU A 30 -41.27 -2.75 17.44
N ALA A 31 -40.96 -2.48 16.17
CA ALA A 31 -40.35 -3.48 15.28
C ALA A 31 -38.90 -3.69 15.70
N LEU A 32 -38.50 -4.93 16.01
CA LEU A 32 -37.16 -5.28 16.47
C LEU A 32 -36.51 -6.30 15.54
N GLY A 33 -35.24 -6.07 15.20
CA GLY A 33 -34.30 -7.04 14.66
C GLY A 33 -33.23 -7.37 15.69
N VAL A 34 -32.91 -8.65 15.83
CA VAL A 34 -31.91 -9.11 16.80
C VAL A 34 -31.05 -10.19 16.18
N ASP A 35 -29.74 -10.11 16.43
CA ASP A 35 -28.82 -11.20 16.12
C ASP A 35 -27.72 -11.32 17.18
N ALA A 36 -27.23 -12.53 17.41
CA ALA A 36 -26.18 -12.82 18.40
C ALA A 36 -25.01 -13.55 17.75
N CYS A 37 -23.78 -13.14 18.07
CA CYS A 37 -22.56 -13.76 17.54
C CYS A 37 -21.51 -13.93 18.63
N SER A 38 -20.87 -15.09 18.62
CA SER A 38 -19.81 -15.47 19.54
C SER A 38 -18.41 -15.24 18.94
N PHE A 39 -17.52 -14.64 19.71
CA PHE A 39 -16.10 -14.40 19.38
C PHE A 39 -15.19 -14.87 20.51
N ARG A 40 -13.89 -15.02 20.23
CA ARG A 40 -12.91 -15.35 21.28
C ARG A 40 -12.59 -14.12 22.13
N GLY A 41 -12.80 -14.22 23.44
CA GLY A 41 -12.34 -13.23 24.43
C GLY A 41 -11.22 -13.78 25.32
N ASP A 42 -10.65 -12.90 26.15
CA ASP A 42 -9.50 -13.24 27.02
C ASP A 42 -9.85 -14.24 28.14
N ASP A 43 -11.05 -14.12 28.73
CA ASP A 43 -11.52 -14.92 29.87
C ASP A 43 -12.65 -15.91 29.51
N GLY A 44 -12.86 -16.14 28.21
CA GLY A 44 -13.94 -16.99 27.67
C GLY A 44 -14.61 -16.37 26.45
N PRO A 45 -15.70 -17.00 25.96
CA PRO A 45 -16.47 -16.49 24.83
C PRO A 45 -16.98 -15.07 25.08
N TYR A 46 -16.82 -14.25 24.05
CA TYR A 46 -17.31 -12.89 23.99
C TYR A 46 -18.53 -12.83 23.08
N GLU A 47 -19.67 -12.47 23.65
CA GLU A 47 -20.95 -12.42 22.97
C GLU A 47 -21.30 -10.99 22.57
N GLU A 48 -21.76 -10.84 21.34
CA GLU A 48 -22.34 -9.62 20.83
C GLU A 48 -23.78 -9.83 20.40
N VAL A 49 -24.70 -9.15 21.08
CA VAL A 49 -26.13 -9.10 20.72
C VAL A 49 -26.42 -7.76 20.06
N VAL A 50 -26.64 -7.80 18.75
CA VAL A 50 -27.03 -6.66 17.93
C VAL A 50 -28.53 -6.44 18.04
N ILE A 51 -28.91 -5.17 18.12
CA ILE A 51 -30.30 -4.72 18.18
C ILE A 51 -30.51 -3.68 17.07
N ARG A 52 -31.61 -3.83 16.33
CA ARG A 52 -32.02 -2.89 15.28
C ARG A 52 -33.50 -2.57 15.38
N PHE A 53 -33.88 -1.31 15.20
CA PHE A 53 -35.29 -0.91 15.08
C PHE A 53 -35.44 0.44 14.36
N PRO A 54 -36.59 0.75 13.75
CA PRO A 54 -36.78 2.00 13.03
C PRO A 54 -36.76 3.22 13.96
N ALA A 55 -35.94 4.22 13.64
CA ALA A 55 -35.79 5.45 14.41
C ALA A 55 -37.09 6.26 14.47
N ALA A 56 -37.89 6.24 13.40
CA ALA A 56 -39.21 6.88 13.34
C ALA A 56 -40.22 6.35 14.37
N GLN A 57 -39.92 5.22 15.04
CA GLN A 57 -40.75 4.69 16.12
C GLN A 57 -40.38 5.25 17.51
N LEU A 58 -39.36 6.09 17.62
CA LEU A 58 -38.98 6.76 18.86
C LEU A 58 -39.71 8.09 19.06
N ALA A 59 -39.74 8.58 20.31
CA ALA A 59 -40.19 9.93 20.63
C ALA A 59 -38.98 10.87 20.68
N PHE A 60 -38.91 11.82 19.74
CA PHE A 60 -37.85 12.82 19.69
C PHE A 60 -38.23 14.07 20.51
N GLU A 61 -37.31 14.50 21.37
CA GLU A 61 -37.31 15.77 22.08
C GLU A 61 -36.24 16.69 21.46
N THR A 62 -36.50 17.99 21.35
CA THR A 62 -35.50 18.96 20.88
C THR A 62 -34.62 19.43 22.04
N ARG A 63 -33.30 19.35 21.89
CA ARG A 63 -32.31 19.79 22.87
C ARG A 63 -31.45 20.93 22.28
N GLY A 64 -31.59 22.14 22.81
CA GLY A 64 -30.96 23.34 22.23
C GLY A 64 -31.64 23.79 20.93
N ASP A 65 -30.93 24.55 20.08
CA ASP A 65 -31.51 25.18 18.89
C ASP A 65 -31.61 24.26 17.65
N SER A 66 -31.03 23.05 17.68
CA SER A 66 -30.97 22.20 16.47
C SER A 66 -30.71 20.70 16.64
N LEU A 67 -30.76 20.11 17.86
CA LEU A 67 -30.50 18.67 18.05
C LEU A 67 -31.79 17.93 18.44
N PHE A 68 -32.13 16.87 17.71
CA PHE A 68 -33.23 15.96 18.06
C PHE A 68 -32.68 14.77 18.82
N VAL A 69 -33.24 14.48 19.99
CA VAL A 69 -32.77 13.43 20.89
C VAL A 69 -33.94 12.52 21.24
N ALA A 70 -33.74 11.21 21.11
CA ALA A 70 -34.69 10.21 21.53
C ALA A 70 -34.04 9.23 22.51
N ARG A 71 -34.86 8.61 23.37
CA ARG A 71 -34.38 7.70 24.42
C ARG A 71 -35.09 6.35 24.34
N TYR A 72 -34.37 5.30 24.67
CA TYR A 72 -34.89 3.94 24.74
C TYR A 72 -34.14 3.12 25.79
N VAL A 73 -34.74 2.04 26.29
CA VAL A 73 -34.16 1.18 27.33
C VAL A 73 -34.15 -0.26 26.81
N PRO A 74 -33.01 -0.78 26.33
CA PRO A 74 -32.82 -2.20 26.13
C PRO A 74 -32.62 -2.92 27.47
N ARG A 75 -33.26 -4.08 27.62
CA ARG A 75 -33.08 -5.04 28.70
C ARG A 75 -32.87 -6.42 28.11
N LEU A 76 -31.66 -6.96 28.26
CA LEU A 76 -31.28 -8.30 27.87
C LEU A 76 -31.11 -9.17 29.11
N GLU A 77 -31.76 -10.33 29.15
CA GLU A 77 -31.63 -11.31 30.23
C GLU A 77 -31.33 -12.70 29.66
N LEU A 78 -30.28 -13.35 30.17
CA LEU A 78 -29.81 -14.66 29.74
C LEU A 78 -30.12 -15.71 30.81
N PHE A 79 -30.61 -16.86 30.38
CA PHE A 79 -30.94 -18.02 31.19
C PHE A 79 -30.12 -19.22 30.75
N ASP A 80 -29.56 -19.98 31.70
CA ASP A 80 -28.92 -21.27 31.40
C ASP A 80 -29.95 -22.34 31.00
N GLU A 81 -29.49 -23.53 30.64
CA GLU A 81 -30.34 -24.68 30.31
C GLU A 81 -31.29 -25.09 31.45
N ASN A 82 -30.97 -24.73 32.70
CA ASN A 82 -31.81 -24.99 33.88
C ASN A 82 -32.84 -23.87 34.13
N GLY A 83 -32.84 -22.81 33.31
CA GLY A 83 -33.70 -21.65 33.46
C GLY A 83 -33.25 -20.65 34.53
N ASN A 84 -32.03 -20.76 35.06
CA ASN A 84 -31.48 -19.80 35.99
C ASN A 84 -30.98 -18.56 35.25
N SER A 85 -31.30 -17.37 35.75
CA SER A 85 -30.77 -16.12 35.20
C SER A 85 -29.26 -16.03 35.46
N VAL A 86 -28.46 -15.94 34.40
CA VAL A 86 -26.98 -15.93 34.44
C VAL A 86 -26.44 -14.52 34.26
N LYS A 87 -27.10 -13.71 33.44
CA LYS A 87 -26.66 -12.34 33.13
C LYS A 87 -27.87 -11.47 32.82
N ARG A 88 -27.82 -10.22 33.28
CA ARG A 88 -28.81 -9.20 32.96
C ARG A 88 -28.11 -7.89 32.63
N ILE A 89 -28.47 -7.30 31.50
CA ILE A 89 -27.95 -6.02 31.00
C ILE A 89 -29.14 -5.11 30.75
N GLU A 90 -29.18 -3.97 31.42
CA GLU A 90 -30.26 -2.99 31.31
C GLU A 90 -29.70 -1.58 31.47
N GLY A 91 -30.12 -0.64 30.64
CA GLY A 91 -29.69 0.75 30.77
C GLY A 91 -30.35 1.65 29.75
N GLU A 92 -30.62 2.91 30.12
CA GLU A 92 -31.13 3.91 29.18
C GLU A 92 -30.06 4.25 28.13
N ARG A 93 -30.51 4.43 26.89
CA ARG A 93 -29.72 4.79 25.72
C ARG A 93 -30.28 6.05 25.09
N VAL A 94 -29.41 6.81 24.46
CA VAL A 94 -29.73 8.09 23.83
C VAL A 94 -29.33 8.01 22.36
N PHE A 95 -30.29 8.28 21.48
CA PHE A 95 -30.06 8.43 20.05
C PHE A 95 -30.23 9.91 19.69
N SER A 96 -29.27 10.48 18.97
CA SER A 96 -29.29 11.89 18.56
C SER A 96 -29.14 12.05 17.06
N SER A 97 -29.79 13.08 16.51
CA SER A 97 -29.76 13.43 15.09
C SER A 97 -29.84 14.94 14.90
N ALA A 98 -29.23 15.45 13.83
CA ALA A 98 -29.31 16.86 13.42
C ALA A 98 -30.71 17.24 12.88
N GLU A 99 -31.45 16.26 12.38
CA GLU A 99 -32.82 16.44 11.89
C GLU A 99 -33.77 15.42 12.50
N ARG A 100 -35.06 15.76 12.52
CA ARG A 100 -36.09 14.83 12.96
C ARG A 100 -36.22 13.71 11.93
N ILE A 101 -36.06 12.48 12.39
CA ILE A 101 -36.15 11.29 11.54
C ILE A 101 -37.57 10.74 11.60
N ASP A 102 -38.34 10.98 10.54
CA ASP A 102 -39.67 10.39 10.34
C ASP A 102 -39.65 9.25 9.29
N ASP A 103 -38.50 8.97 8.68
CA ASP A 103 -38.31 7.89 7.71
C ASP A 103 -38.29 6.51 8.40
N PRO A 104 -39.24 5.60 8.10
CA PRO A 104 -39.25 4.24 8.65
C PRO A 104 -38.07 3.38 8.18
N GLU A 105 -37.35 3.77 7.12
CA GLU A 105 -36.16 3.07 6.62
C GLU A 105 -34.85 3.56 7.28
N HIS A 106 -34.94 4.54 8.19
CA HIS A 106 -33.80 4.94 9.01
C HIS A 106 -33.81 4.14 10.32
N PHE A 107 -32.74 3.40 10.58
CA PHE A 107 -32.66 2.45 11.70
C PHE A 107 -31.71 2.93 12.80
N VAL A 108 -32.10 2.71 14.05
CA VAL A 108 -31.20 2.73 15.19
C VAL A 108 -30.51 1.38 15.28
N TYR A 109 -29.19 1.41 15.47
CA TYR A 109 -28.35 0.24 15.72
C TYR A 109 -27.77 0.34 17.13
N ASP A 110 -27.91 -0.72 17.92
CA ASP A 110 -27.33 -0.85 19.26
C ASP A 110 -26.69 -2.24 19.42
N ILE A 111 -25.79 -2.38 20.37
CA ILE A 111 -25.04 -3.60 20.61
C ILE A 111 -24.78 -3.81 22.10
N ALA A 112 -25.18 -4.98 22.60
CA ALA A 112 -24.86 -5.44 23.94
C ALA A 112 -23.70 -6.43 23.88
N ARG A 113 -22.66 -6.17 24.68
CA ARG A 113 -21.40 -6.92 24.70
C ARG A 113 -21.14 -7.48 26.08
N PHE A 114 -20.84 -8.77 26.16
CA PHE A 114 -20.58 -9.41 27.44
C PHE A 114 -19.86 -10.75 27.27
N GLN A 115 -19.15 -11.18 28.30
CA GLN A 115 -18.63 -12.54 28.40
C GLN A 115 -19.57 -13.43 29.22
N VAL A 116 -19.65 -14.69 28.80
CA VAL A 116 -20.29 -15.81 29.49
C VAL A 116 -19.42 -17.07 29.32
N PRO A 117 -19.52 -18.06 30.24
CA PRO A 117 -18.92 -19.38 30.01
C PRO A 117 -19.42 -20.04 28.73
N ALA A 118 -18.66 -21.00 28.21
CA ALA A 118 -19.13 -21.83 27.09
C ALA A 118 -20.37 -22.63 27.51
N GLY A 119 -21.38 -22.67 26.64
CA GLY A 119 -22.66 -23.32 26.92
C GLY A 119 -23.82 -22.77 26.09
N TYR A 120 -24.99 -23.35 26.28
CA TYR A 120 -26.23 -22.92 25.63
C TYR A 120 -27.06 -22.04 26.57
N TYR A 121 -27.54 -20.92 26.03
CA TYR A 121 -28.32 -19.93 26.77
C TYR A 121 -29.61 -19.57 26.03
N HIS A 122 -30.68 -19.37 26.79
CA HIS A 122 -31.89 -18.72 26.31
C HIS A 122 -31.84 -17.23 26.65
N ALA A 123 -32.05 -16.36 25.66
CA ALA A 123 -31.99 -14.92 25.82
C ALA A 123 -33.36 -14.28 25.58
N VAL A 124 -33.71 -13.31 26.43
CA VAL A 124 -34.89 -12.45 26.28
C VAL A 124 -34.42 -11.00 26.20
N LEU A 125 -34.67 -10.34 25.07
CA LEU A 125 -34.46 -8.92 24.89
C LEU A 125 -35.80 -8.19 24.92
N GLU A 126 -35.91 -7.15 25.73
CA GLU A 126 -37.00 -6.18 25.70
C GLU A 126 -36.42 -4.81 25.39
N VAL A 127 -37.03 -4.07 24.46
CA VAL A 127 -36.66 -2.67 24.17
C VAL A 127 -37.89 -1.80 24.39
N LYS A 128 -37.76 -0.78 25.25
CA LYS A 128 -38.83 0.17 25.55
C LYS A 128 -38.45 1.56 25.07
N ALA A 129 -39.24 2.15 24.19
CA ALA A 129 -39.09 3.53 23.77
C ALA A 129 -39.61 4.47 24.86
N VAL A 130 -38.79 5.43 25.26
CA VAL A 130 -39.15 6.42 26.28
C VAL A 130 -40.04 7.49 25.62
N GLY A 131 -41.17 7.83 26.25
CA GLY A 131 -42.03 8.93 25.81
C GLY A 131 -43.20 8.55 24.88
N ASN A 132 -43.27 7.33 24.33
CA ASN A 132 -44.39 6.90 23.48
C ASN A 132 -44.94 5.48 23.75
N ASN A 133 -44.60 4.87 24.88
CA ASN A 133 -45.06 3.53 25.33
C ASN A 133 -44.87 2.39 24.31
N ARG A 134 -44.06 2.58 23.26
CA ARG A 134 -43.75 1.50 22.33
C ARG A 134 -42.74 0.55 22.97
N GLN A 135 -42.99 -0.74 22.79
CA GLN A 135 -42.08 -1.77 23.27
C GLN A 135 -42.01 -2.92 22.28
N GLY A 136 -40.84 -3.54 22.19
CA GLY A 136 -40.62 -4.77 21.46
C GLY A 136 -39.97 -5.81 22.37
N ARG A 137 -40.24 -7.08 22.09
CA ARG A 137 -39.67 -8.22 22.79
C ARG A 137 -39.16 -9.23 21.76
N ALA A 138 -37.94 -9.71 21.98
CA ALA A 138 -37.31 -10.76 21.20
C ALA A 138 -36.88 -11.91 22.11
N VAL A 139 -37.18 -13.15 21.72
CA VAL A 139 -36.68 -14.36 22.39
C VAL A 139 -35.85 -15.16 21.41
N PHE A 140 -34.62 -15.50 21.80
CA PHE A 140 -33.64 -16.18 20.96
C PHE A 140 -32.68 -17.02 21.82
N SER A 141 -31.77 -17.74 21.18
CA SER A 141 -30.77 -18.59 21.85
C SER A 141 -29.36 -18.17 21.47
N ILE A 142 -28.42 -18.39 22.38
CA ILE A 142 -26.99 -18.11 22.22
C ILE A 142 -26.24 -19.41 22.52
N GLU A 143 -25.43 -19.88 21.57
CA GLU A 143 -24.51 -20.99 21.77
C GLU A 143 -23.10 -20.40 21.88
N ALA A 144 -22.59 -20.30 23.11
CA ALA A 144 -21.25 -19.79 23.38
C ALA A 144 -20.23 -20.95 23.24
N PRO A 145 -19.37 -20.97 22.21
CA PRO A 145 -18.49 -22.10 21.92
C PRO A 145 -17.24 -22.08 22.81
N GLU A 146 -16.64 -23.23 23.09
CA GLU A 146 -15.38 -23.30 23.83
C GLU A 146 -14.17 -23.07 22.89
N PHE A 147 -13.42 -21.97 23.08
CA PHE A 147 -12.20 -21.67 22.31
C PHE A 147 -10.94 -22.23 23.00
N LYS A 148 -10.44 -23.38 22.53
CA LYS A 148 -9.24 -24.02 23.11
C LYS A 148 -7.95 -23.56 22.46
N THR A 149 -6.95 -23.24 23.28
CA THR A 149 -5.59 -22.92 22.80
C THR A 149 -5.01 -24.09 22.00
N GLY A 150 -4.41 -23.80 20.83
CA GLY A 150 -3.86 -24.80 19.91
C GLY A 150 -4.89 -25.56 19.07
N GLN A 151 -6.19 -25.29 19.23
CA GLN A 151 -7.25 -25.86 18.41
C GLN A 151 -7.83 -24.81 17.47
N LEU A 152 -7.85 -25.13 16.17
CA LEU A 152 -8.44 -24.31 15.13
C LEU A 152 -9.94 -24.09 15.42
N ALA A 153 -10.36 -22.84 15.43
CA ALA A 153 -11.74 -22.46 15.68
C ALA A 153 -12.12 -21.21 14.88
N PHE A 154 -13.40 -21.08 14.54
CA PHE A 154 -13.96 -19.86 13.96
C PHE A 154 -14.81 -19.12 15.00
N SER A 155 -14.90 -17.81 14.88
CA SER A 155 -16.04 -17.06 15.42
C SER A 155 -17.32 -17.44 14.66
N ASP A 156 -18.46 -16.95 15.15
CA ASP A 156 -19.67 -16.97 14.34
C ASP A 156 -19.54 -16.09 13.09
N LEU A 157 -20.32 -16.42 12.06
CA LEU A 157 -20.46 -15.58 10.86
C LEU A 157 -21.29 -14.35 11.19
N PHE A 158 -20.67 -13.18 11.21
CA PHE A 158 -21.33 -11.92 11.49
C PHE A 158 -21.80 -11.29 10.17
N PHE A 159 -23.11 -11.31 9.88
CA PHE A 159 -23.64 -10.73 8.63
C PHE A 159 -23.73 -9.21 8.70
N VAL A 160 -23.37 -8.57 7.59
CA VAL A 160 -23.15 -7.13 7.50
C VAL A 160 -23.98 -6.57 6.34
N SER A 161 -24.66 -5.44 6.55
CA SER A 161 -25.34 -4.71 5.48
C SER A 161 -24.36 -3.83 4.71
N GLU A 162 -23.50 -3.11 5.44
CA GLU A 162 -22.51 -2.16 4.90
C GLU A 162 -21.14 -2.28 5.58
N ILE A 163 -20.08 -2.16 4.79
CA ILE A 163 -18.68 -2.11 5.25
C ILE A 163 -18.19 -0.68 5.02
N ASP A 164 -17.67 -0.04 6.08
CA ASP A 164 -17.18 1.34 6.09
C ASP A 164 -18.21 2.32 5.50
N PRO A 165 -19.42 2.41 6.08
CA PRO A 165 -20.48 3.27 5.58
C PRO A 165 -20.06 4.75 5.61
N SER A 166 -20.55 5.53 4.63
CA SER A 166 -20.20 6.95 4.51
C SER A 166 -20.98 7.88 5.44
N SER A 167 -22.04 7.38 6.09
CA SER A 167 -22.93 8.18 6.94
C SER A 167 -22.53 8.09 8.42
N GLN A 168 -22.73 9.16 9.19
CA GLN A 168 -22.28 9.29 10.60
C GLN A 168 -23.40 9.08 11.64
N HIS A 169 -24.49 8.41 11.29
CA HIS A 169 -25.71 8.34 12.15
C HIS A 169 -25.66 7.26 13.23
N PHE A 170 -24.47 6.80 13.62
CA PHE A 170 -24.29 5.74 14.61
C PHE A 170 -22.93 5.89 15.31
N GLU A 171 -22.77 5.27 16.48
CA GLU A 171 -21.50 5.24 17.20
C GLU A 171 -20.51 4.31 16.49
N ALA A 172 -19.71 4.84 15.58
CA ALA A 172 -18.83 4.04 14.72
C ALA A 172 -17.84 3.15 15.48
N GLU A 173 -17.36 3.61 16.64
CA GLU A 173 -16.49 2.83 17.53
C GLU A 173 -17.17 1.55 18.02
N SER A 174 -18.48 1.60 18.26
CA SER A 174 -19.27 0.45 18.71
C SER A 174 -19.42 -0.63 17.63
N PHE A 175 -19.01 -0.38 16.38
CA PHE A 175 -19.10 -1.35 15.29
C PHE A 175 -17.75 -1.61 14.60
N LEU A 176 -16.64 -1.19 15.23
CA LEU A 176 -15.31 -1.42 14.70
C LEU A 176 -14.88 -2.89 14.89
N LYS A 177 -14.59 -3.58 13.79
CA LYS A 177 -14.14 -4.98 13.75
C LYS A 177 -13.13 -5.18 12.63
N GLY A 178 -12.02 -5.83 12.94
CA GLY A 178 -10.96 -6.09 11.95
C GLY A 178 -10.43 -4.83 11.26
N GLY A 179 -10.51 -3.66 11.89
CA GLY A 179 -10.12 -2.37 11.29
C GLY A 179 -11.19 -1.71 10.41
N HIS A 180 -12.38 -2.30 10.31
CA HIS A 180 -13.51 -1.81 9.52
C HIS A 180 -14.71 -1.48 10.41
N VAL A 181 -15.49 -0.49 10.00
CA VAL A 181 -16.78 -0.20 10.63
C VAL A 181 -17.85 -1.06 9.94
N LEU A 182 -18.41 -2.03 10.67
CA LEU A 182 -19.32 -3.03 10.11
C LEU A 182 -20.75 -2.83 10.59
N LEU A 183 -21.65 -2.37 9.71
CA LEU A 183 -23.07 -2.26 10.06
C LEU A 183 -23.75 -3.64 9.99
N PRO A 184 -24.29 -4.15 11.10
CA PRO A 184 -24.82 -5.50 11.13
C PRO A 184 -26.14 -5.64 10.35
N SER A 185 -26.40 -6.84 9.84
CA SER A 185 -27.67 -7.22 9.22
C SER A 185 -28.39 -8.29 10.07
N PRO A 186 -29.08 -7.89 11.16
CA PRO A 186 -29.65 -8.86 12.10
C PRO A 186 -30.76 -9.72 11.51
N GLU A 187 -31.43 -9.23 10.46
CA GLU A 187 -32.49 -10.01 9.80
C GLU A 187 -31.94 -11.11 8.90
N ARG A 188 -30.61 -11.10 8.67
CA ARG A 188 -29.89 -12.00 7.78
C ARG A 188 -30.53 -12.08 6.40
N GLU A 189 -31.09 -10.96 5.94
CA GLU A 189 -31.73 -10.82 4.64
C GLU A 189 -30.87 -9.95 3.71
N VAL A 190 -30.73 -10.37 2.46
CA VAL A 190 -29.97 -9.67 1.42
C VAL A 190 -30.89 -9.38 0.25
N GLY A 191 -30.85 -8.13 -0.25
CA GLY A 191 -31.61 -7.74 -1.43
C GLY A 191 -31.24 -8.56 -2.68
N GLY A 192 -32.20 -8.80 -3.55
CA GLY A 192 -31.97 -9.52 -4.81
C GLY A 192 -30.87 -8.87 -5.65
N GLY A 193 -29.80 -9.62 -5.95
CA GLY A 193 -28.66 -9.15 -6.74
C GLY A 193 -27.58 -8.40 -5.95
N ALA A 194 -27.80 -8.07 -4.67
CA ALA A 194 -26.75 -7.57 -3.78
C ALA A 194 -25.84 -8.72 -3.31
N PRO A 195 -24.54 -8.48 -3.06
CA PRO A 195 -23.69 -9.50 -2.48
C PRO A 195 -24.01 -9.71 -0.99
N LEU A 196 -23.84 -10.95 -0.52
CA LEU A 196 -23.83 -11.27 0.91
C LEU A 196 -22.51 -10.76 1.50
N ARG A 197 -22.54 -9.85 2.47
CA ARG A 197 -21.34 -9.37 3.18
C ARG A 197 -21.29 -9.95 4.58
N PHE A 198 -20.10 -10.31 5.03
CA PHE A 198 -19.90 -10.94 6.34
C PHE A 198 -18.51 -10.70 6.91
N TYR A 199 -18.41 -10.89 8.21
CA TYR A 199 -17.18 -10.92 8.98
C TYR A 199 -17.03 -12.25 9.72
N VAL A 200 -15.80 -12.78 9.76
CA VAL A 200 -15.48 -13.98 10.55
C VAL A 200 -14.00 -13.98 10.94
N GLU A 201 -13.71 -14.46 12.14
CA GLU A 201 -12.36 -14.64 12.67
C GLU A 201 -11.99 -16.12 12.70
N LEU A 202 -10.78 -16.45 12.24
CA LEU A 202 -10.18 -17.78 12.33
C LEU A 202 -9.00 -17.73 13.31
N TYR A 203 -9.08 -18.54 14.36
CA TYR A 203 -8.13 -18.55 15.47
C TYR A 203 -7.15 -19.72 15.37
N GLU A 204 -5.94 -19.56 15.91
CA GLU A 204 -4.95 -20.65 16.06
C GLU A 204 -4.39 -21.23 14.73
N ILE A 205 -4.14 -20.39 13.72
CA ILE A 205 -3.73 -20.81 12.35
C ILE A 205 -2.31 -21.42 12.28
N GLY A 206 -1.52 -21.33 13.35
CA GLY A 206 -0.16 -21.87 13.40
C GLY A 206 0.78 -21.24 12.37
N ARG A 207 1.78 -22.00 11.88
CA ARG A 207 2.71 -21.60 10.79
C ARG A 207 2.60 -22.51 9.56
N LEU A 208 1.51 -23.26 9.44
CA LEU A 208 1.33 -24.22 8.37
C LEU A 208 0.58 -23.58 7.20
N ALA A 209 0.81 -24.14 6.01
CA ALA A 209 -0.06 -23.87 4.88
C ALA A 209 -1.50 -24.28 5.24
N HIS A 210 -2.47 -23.49 4.81
CA HIS A 210 -3.87 -23.78 5.07
C HIS A 210 -4.76 -23.39 3.91
N SER A 211 -5.94 -24.00 3.85
CA SER A 211 -6.97 -23.65 2.89
C SER A 211 -8.21 -23.15 3.60
N VAL A 212 -8.83 -22.08 3.11
CA VAL A 212 -10.15 -21.63 3.56
C VAL A 212 -11.13 -21.75 2.39
N ARG A 213 -12.27 -22.40 2.62
CA ARG A 213 -13.31 -22.65 1.63
C ARG A 213 -14.61 -22.00 2.08
N PHE A 214 -15.19 -21.18 1.20
CA PHE A 214 -16.47 -20.50 1.37
C PHE A 214 -17.50 -21.16 0.45
N GLN A 215 -18.60 -21.65 1.00
CA GLN A 215 -19.66 -22.30 0.23
C GLN A 215 -21.03 -21.72 0.56
N VAL A 216 -21.82 -21.41 -0.47
CA VAL A 216 -23.25 -21.14 -0.30
C VAL A 216 -24.03 -22.38 -0.74
N ARG A 217 -24.92 -22.85 0.12
CA ARG A 217 -25.83 -23.95 -0.16
C ARG A 217 -27.26 -23.45 -0.27
N ASP A 218 -28.00 -24.00 -1.22
CA ASP A 218 -29.45 -23.78 -1.29
C ASP A 218 -30.19 -24.58 -0.20
N ARG A 219 -31.51 -24.38 -0.11
CA ARG A 219 -32.38 -25.09 0.85
C ARG A 219 -32.45 -26.61 0.66
N PHE A 220 -31.93 -27.14 -0.45
CA PHE A 220 -31.81 -28.59 -0.70
C PHE A 220 -30.41 -29.12 -0.35
N GLY A 221 -29.51 -28.24 0.11
CA GLY A 221 -28.15 -28.58 0.50
C GLY A 221 -27.13 -28.57 -0.64
N TYR A 222 -27.54 -28.24 -1.87
CA TYR A 222 -26.64 -28.20 -3.03
C TYR A 222 -25.75 -26.97 -3.02
N VAL A 223 -24.49 -27.16 -3.42
CA VAL A 223 -23.53 -26.05 -3.49
C VAL A 223 -23.80 -25.20 -4.72
N VAL A 224 -24.25 -23.97 -4.51
CA VAL A 224 -24.55 -22.98 -5.55
C VAL A 224 -23.49 -21.87 -5.64
N PHE A 225 -22.50 -21.91 -4.76
CA PHE A 225 -21.30 -21.08 -4.81
C PHE A 225 -20.18 -21.80 -4.06
N ASP A 226 -18.98 -21.84 -4.63
CA ASP A 226 -17.80 -22.45 -4.01
C ASP A 226 -16.54 -21.64 -4.34
N HIS A 227 -15.83 -21.20 -3.31
CA HIS A 227 -14.58 -20.50 -3.47
C HIS A 227 -13.56 -21.00 -2.45
N ARG A 228 -12.39 -21.43 -2.94
CA ARG A 228 -11.27 -21.88 -2.09
C ARG A 228 -10.09 -20.94 -2.24
N ARG A 229 -9.46 -20.64 -1.11
CA ARG A 229 -8.21 -19.89 -1.01
C ARG A 229 -7.16 -20.74 -0.33
N GLU A 230 -5.96 -20.72 -0.89
CA GLU A 230 -4.78 -21.43 -0.37
C GLU A 230 -3.80 -20.39 0.18
N PHE A 231 -3.37 -20.59 1.41
CA PHE A 231 -2.46 -19.72 2.14
C PHE A 231 -1.15 -20.47 2.36
N PRO A 232 -0.02 -20.01 1.78
CA PRO A 232 1.23 -20.76 1.81
C PRO A 232 1.84 -20.86 3.22
N THR A 233 1.80 -19.78 3.99
CA THR A 233 2.17 -19.72 5.41
C THR A 233 1.56 -18.46 6.02
N TYR A 234 1.01 -18.54 7.23
CA TYR A 234 0.47 -17.38 7.97
C TYR A 234 0.88 -17.47 9.44
N ARG A 235 0.75 -16.40 10.22
CA ARG A 235 1.01 -16.40 11.67
C ARG A 235 -0.10 -15.65 12.40
N GLY A 236 -0.73 -16.31 13.38
CA GLY A 236 -1.72 -15.69 14.28
C GLY A 236 -3.16 -16.01 13.88
N ASP A 237 -4.08 -15.08 14.19
CA ASP A 237 -5.49 -15.16 13.80
C ASP A 237 -5.71 -14.47 12.45
N ALA A 238 -6.65 -14.95 11.64
CA ALA A 238 -7.05 -14.29 10.41
C ALA A 238 -8.45 -13.71 10.56
N LYS A 239 -8.64 -12.51 10.02
CA LYS A 239 -9.92 -11.81 10.01
C LYS A 239 -10.35 -11.67 8.57
N PHE A 240 -11.56 -12.11 8.26
CA PHE A 240 -12.11 -12.08 6.92
C PHE A 240 -13.27 -11.09 6.88
N VAL A 241 -13.08 -9.95 6.22
CA VAL A 241 -14.15 -9.04 5.83
C VAL A 241 -14.43 -9.28 4.36
N GLU A 242 -15.51 -9.99 4.07
CA GLU A 242 -15.73 -10.59 2.76
C GLU A 242 -17.13 -10.30 2.22
N GLY A 243 -17.28 -10.52 0.91
CA GLY A 243 -18.60 -10.61 0.32
C GLY A 243 -18.68 -11.60 -0.82
N ILE A 244 -19.82 -12.25 -0.95
CA ILE A 244 -20.10 -13.27 -1.97
C ILE A 244 -21.15 -12.71 -2.94
N PRO A 245 -20.85 -12.66 -4.25
CA PRO A 245 -21.84 -12.25 -5.24
C PRO A 245 -22.97 -13.29 -5.30
N LEU A 246 -24.21 -12.85 -5.10
CA LEU A 246 -25.41 -13.71 -5.16
C LEU A 246 -26.16 -13.59 -6.49
N ARG A 247 -25.60 -12.87 -7.46
CA ARG A 247 -26.22 -12.65 -8.77
C ARG A 247 -26.53 -13.99 -9.45
N GLY A 248 -27.76 -14.14 -9.92
CA GLY A 248 -28.23 -15.36 -10.59
C GLY A 248 -28.78 -16.44 -9.65
N LEU A 249 -28.76 -16.23 -8.34
CA LEU A 249 -29.47 -17.07 -7.38
C LEU A 249 -30.93 -16.62 -7.22
N SER A 250 -31.82 -17.58 -6.94
CA SER A 250 -33.25 -17.31 -6.75
C SER A 250 -33.54 -16.77 -5.35
N PRO A 251 -34.61 -15.97 -5.15
CA PRO A 251 -35.09 -15.66 -3.80
C PRO A 251 -35.37 -16.94 -2.99
N GLY A 252 -34.99 -16.94 -1.72
CA GLY A 252 -35.12 -18.11 -0.85
C GLY A 252 -34.09 -18.16 0.29
N THR A 253 -34.13 -19.25 1.05
CA THR A 253 -33.19 -19.52 2.15
C THR A 253 -31.94 -20.23 1.64
N TYR A 254 -30.80 -19.81 2.15
CA TYR A 254 -29.48 -20.35 1.84
C TYR A 254 -28.63 -20.43 3.11
N THR A 255 -27.61 -21.28 3.09
CA THR A 255 -26.63 -21.39 4.19
C THR A 255 -25.25 -21.01 3.67
N LEU A 256 -24.60 -20.04 4.33
CA LEU A 256 -23.17 -19.81 4.15
C LEU A 256 -22.41 -20.74 5.09
N SER A 257 -21.43 -21.48 4.57
CA SER A 257 -20.49 -22.26 5.36
C SER A 257 -19.05 -21.87 5.02
N VAL A 258 -18.23 -21.74 6.06
CA VAL A 258 -16.80 -21.44 5.95
C VAL A 258 -16.03 -22.56 6.63
N GLU A 259 -15.09 -23.16 5.92
CA GLU A 259 -14.27 -24.28 6.40
C GLU A 259 -12.78 -23.95 6.22
N ALA A 260 -12.00 -24.14 7.28
CA ALA A 260 -10.55 -24.02 7.26
C ALA A 260 -9.92 -25.39 7.48
N ARG A 261 -8.86 -25.70 6.74
CA ARG A 261 -8.05 -26.92 6.90
C ARG A 261 -6.59 -26.57 7.08
N ILE A 262 -5.99 -27.04 8.17
CA ILE A 262 -4.59 -26.78 8.53
C ILE A 262 -3.96 -28.07 9.04
N GLY A 263 -3.06 -28.67 8.26
CA GLY A 263 -2.57 -30.02 8.55
C GLY A 263 -3.74 -30.99 8.68
N ASP A 264 -3.87 -31.64 9.84
CA ASP A 264 -4.97 -32.57 10.15
C ASP A 264 -6.17 -31.90 10.85
N GLN A 265 -6.07 -30.61 11.20
CA GLN A 265 -7.17 -29.88 11.85
C GLN A 265 -8.15 -29.32 10.82
N ILE A 266 -9.45 -29.41 11.14
CA ILE A 266 -10.54 -28.82 10.36
C ILE A 266 -11.43 -28.04 11.32
N ALA A 267 -11.72 -26.79 10.96
CA ALA A 267 -12.71 -25.97 11.64
C ALA A 267 -13.78 -25.55 10.64
N ARG A 268 -15.03 -25.44 11.09
CA ARG A 268 -16.17 -24.99 10.29
C ARG A 268 -17.07 -24.08 11.10
N THR A 269 -17.59 -23.05 10.44
CA THR A 269 -18.73 -22.26 10.91
C THR A 269 -19.76 -22.14 9.78
N GLN A 270 -21.04 -22.00 10.12
CA GLN A 270 -22.11 -21.85 9.14
C GLN A 270 -23.26 -21.01 9.69
N ARG A 271 -23.98 -20.32 8.80
CA ARG A 271 -25.12 -19.49 9.17
C ARG A 271 -26.09 -19.33 8.01
N ASP A 272 -27.38 -19.40 8.34
CA ASP A 272 -28.47 -19.24 7.39
C ASP A 272 -28.78 -17.77 7.13
N PHE A 273 -29.12 -17.48 5.87
CA PHE A 273 -29.55 -16.17 5.39
C PHE A 273 -30.64 -16.33 4.33
N ARG A 274 -31.31 -15.23 4.01
CA ARG A 274 -32.39 -15.17 3.01
C ARG A 274 -32.06 -14.17 1.91
N ILE A 275 -32.31 -14.57 0.66
CA ILE A 275 -32.36 -13.64 -0.46
C ILE A 275 -33.80 -13.12 -0.59
N ALA A 276 -33.97 -11.82 -0.46
CA ALA A 276 -35.25 -11.12 -0.51
C ALA A 276 -35.94 -11.27 -1.88
N GLY A 277 -37.27 -11.30 -1.86
CA GLY A 277 -38.11 -11.42 -3.05
C GLY A 277 -39.16 -12.51 -2.92
N SER A 278 -40.13 -12.49 -3.81
CA SER A 278 -41.13 -13.56 -3.93
C SER A 278 -40.49 -14.75 -4.65
N PRO A 279 -40.64 -15.99 -4.14
CA PRO A 279 -40.34 -17.18 -4.94
C PRO A 279 -41.16 -17.08 -6.23
N VAL A 280 -40.49 -17.04 -7.38
CA VAL A 280 -41.21 -17.12 -8.65
C VAL A 280 -41.84 -18.52 -8.69
N GLU A 281 -43.12 -18.64 -9.04
CA GLU A 281 -43.73 -19.96 -9.28
C GLU A 281 -43.13 -20.57 -10.55
N LEU A 282 -41.98 -21.22 -10.40
CA LEU A 282 -41.25 -21.85 -11.49
C LEU A 282 -41.81 -23.24 -11.75
N SER A 283 -42.93 -23.30 -12.48
CA SER A 283 -43.53 -24.57 -12.85
C SER A 283 -42.94 -25.10 -14.17
N LEU A 284 -42.31 -26.27 -14.09
CA LEU A 284 -41.93 -27.04 -15.27
C LEU A 284 -43.20 -27.65 -15.90
N THR A 285 -43.34 -27.58 -17.22
CA THR A 285 -44.41 -28.30 -17.93
C THR A 285 -44.28 -29.81 -17.72
N ALA A 286 -45.37 -30.57 -17.89
CA ALA A 286 -45.34 -32.03 -17.72
C ALA A 286 -44.27 -32.70 -18.62
N GLN A 287 -44.10 -32.22 -19.86
CA GLN A 287 -43.06 -32.72 -20.76
C GLN A 287 -41.64 -32.41 -20.24
N GLN A 288 -41.42 -31.20 -19.70
CA GLN A 288 -40.15 -30.84 -19.09
C GLN A 288 -39.86 -31.65 -17.83
N GLN A 289 -40.85 -31.95 -16.99
CA GLN A 289 -40.66 -32.78 -15.80
C GLN A 289 -40.19 -34.19 -16.16
N VAL A 290 -40.85 -34.85 -17.14
CA VAL A 290 -40.42 -36.17 -17.63
C VAL A 290 -39.01 -36.12 -18.20
N LEU A 291 -38.65 -35.05 -18.91
CA LEU A 291 -37.30 -34.87 -19.41
C LEU A 291 -36.29 -34.69 -18.27
N MET A 292 -36.60 -33.89 -17.25
CA MET A 292 -35.74 -33.71 -16.06
C MET A 292 -35.48 -35.03 -15.33
N GLU A 293 -36.51 -35.87 -15.17
CA GLU A 293 -36.37 -37.22 -14.60
C GLU A 293 -35.39 -38.07 -15.41
N LYS A 294 -35.54 -38.10 -16.74
CA LYS A 294 -34.61 -38.82 -17.63
C LYS A 294 -33.17 -38.31 -17.55
N ILE A 295 -32.97 -37.00 -17.42
CA ILE A 295 -31.63 -36.41 -17.28
C ILE A 295 -31.02 -36.86 -15.94
N LEU A 296 -31.79 -36.86 -14.84
CA LEU A 296 -31.34 -37.37 -13.54
C LEU A 296 -30.99 -38.85 -13.59
N GLU A 297 -31.85 -39.68 -14.19
CA GLU A 297 -31.59 -41.12 -14.36
C GLU A 297 -30.32 -41.42 -15.16
N ARG A 298 -30.01 -40.57 -16.16
CA ARG A 298 -28.86 -40.78 -17.04
C ARG A 298 -27.55 -40.24 -16.48
N PHE A 299 -27.57 -39.05 -15.86
CA PHE A 299 -26.37 -38.28 -15.50
C PHE A 299 -26.21 -38.06 -14.00
N SER A 300 -27.07 -38.65 -13.18
CA SER A 300 -27.02 -38.54 -11.73
C SER A 300 -27.19 -39.91 -11.06
N THR A 301 -27.64 -39.94 -9.81
CA THR A 301 -27.85 -41.14 -9.03
C THR A 301 -29.34 -41.50 -8.93
N PRO A 302 -29.68 -42.80 -8.76
CA PRO A 302 -31.06 -43.21 -8.47
C PRO A 302 -31.64 -42.55 -7.21
N GLU A 303 -30.79 -42.17 -6.25
CA GLU A 303 -31.17 -41.39 -5.08
C GLU A 303 -31.66 -39.98 -5.47
N ALA A 304 -30.93 -39.27 -6.34
CA ALA A 304 -31.31 -37.92 -6.77
C ALA A 304 -32.65 -37.90 -7.51
N ALA A 305 -32.94 -38.90 -8.34
CA ALA A 305 -34.24 -39.05 -9.00
C ALA A 305 -35.38 -39.30 -8.00
N ARG A 306 -35.13 -40.09 -6.95
CA ARG A 306 -36.09 -40.32 -5.86
C ARG A 306 -36.32 -39.09 -5.00
N GLU A 307 -35.29 -38.28 -4.78
CA GLU A 307 -35.42 -37.00 -4.10
C GLU A 307 -36.24 -36.02 -4.93
N TYR A 308 -35.91 -35.85 -6.22
CA TYR A 308 -36.66 -35.00 -7.15
C TYR A 308 -38.16 -35.34 -7.18
N ALA A 309 -38.52 -36.62 -7.19
CA ALA A 309 -39.91 -37.06 -7.19
C ALA A 309 -40.70 -36.60 -5.95
N LYS A 310 -40.02 -36.40 -4.81
CA LYS A 310 -40.59 -35.91 -3.55
C LYS A 310 -40.67 -34.38 -3.46
N VAL A 311 -39.95 -33.66 -4.32
CA VAL A 311 -39.94 -32.19 -4.33
C VAL A 311 -41.26 -31.67 -4.90
N ASP A 312 -41.80 -30.67 -4.22
CA ASP A 312 -43.02 -29.97 -4.64
C ASP A 312 -42.88 -29.41 -6.06
N ALA A 313 -43.96 -29.46 -6.84
CA ALA A 313 -43.92 -29.12 -8.26
C ALA A 313 -43.39 -27.70 -8.56
N GLY A 314 -43.65 -26.74 -7.66
CA GLY A 314 -43.16 -25.36 -7.76
C GLY A 314 -41.68 -25.18 -7.41
N GLU A 315 -41.04 -26.19 -6.83
CA GLU A 315 -39.63 -26.14 -6.40
C GLU A 315 -38.70 -27.04 -7.21
N ARG A 316 -39.26 -27.95 -8.02
CA ARG A 316 -38.51 -28.87 -8.88
C ARG A 316 -37.51 -28.15 -9.80
N ALA A 317 -37.86 -26.96 -10.28
CA ALA A 317 -36.96 -26.16 -11.10
C ALA A 317 -35.71 -25.70 -10.32
N VAL A 318 -35.90 -25.25 -9.07
CA VAL A 318 -34.81 -24.82 -8.17
C VAL A 318 -33.93 -26.00 -7.78
N PHE A 319 -34.53 -27.15 -7.45
CA PHE A 319 -33.80 -28.38 -7.19
C PHE A 319 -32.89 -28.76 -8.36
N MET A 320 -33.42 -28.75 -9.59
CA MET A 320 -32.64 -29.10 -10.79
C MET A 320 -31.50 -28.13 -11.04
N TYR A 321 -31.75 -26.83 -10.83
CA TYR A 321 -30.70 -25.82 -10.96
C TYR A 321 -29.58 -26.06 -9.94
N GLY A 322 -29.88 -26.19 -8.65
CA GLY A 322 -28.88 -26.44 -7.60
C GLY A 322 -28.10 -27.73 -7.83
N HIS A 323 -28.81 -28.84 -8.11
CA HIS A 323 -28.22 -30.14 -8.36
C HIS A 323 -27.17 -30.14 -9.49
N TYR A 324 -27.49 -29.49 -10.61
CA TYR A 324 -26.59 -29.42 -11.75
C TYR A 324 -25.62 -28.25 -11.68
N PHE A 325 -25.91 -27.18 -10.94
CA PHE A 325 -24.94 -26.11 -10.72
C PHE A 325 -23.71 -26.65 -9.98
N GLU A 326 -23.92 -27.48 -8.96
CA GLU A 326 -22.82 -28.11 -8.20
C GLU A 326 -21.94 -29.04 -9.07
N ARG A 327 -22.51 -29.65 -10.11
CA ARG A 327 -21.84 -30.69 -10.91
C ARG A 327 -21.34 -30.20 -12.27
N VAL A 328 -22.19 -29.47 -13.00
CA VAL A 328 -21.98 -28.99 -14.38
C VAL A 328 -22.58 -27.57 -14.51
N PRO A 329 -21.95 -26.53 -13.94
CA PRO A 329 -22.49 -25.17 -13.90
C PRO A 329 -22.89 -24.62 -15.27
N LEU A 330 -22.10 -24.91 -16.30
CA LEU A 330 -22.37 -24.44 -17.65
C LEU A 330 -23.68 -25.00 -18.21
N PHE A 331 -24.04 -26.24 -17.90
CA PHE A 331 -25.32 -26.84 -18.28
C PHE A 331 -26.49 -26.21 -17.50
N ALA A 332 -26.31 -26.04 -16.19
CA ALA A 332 -27.31 -25.40 -15.33
C ALA A 332 -27.63 -23.97 -15.83
N GLN A 333 -26.60 -23.21 -16.21
CA GLN A 333 -26.75 -21.84 -16.71
C GLN A 333 -27.27 -21.77 -18.15
N ALA A 334 -26.78 -22.63 -19.06
CA ALA A 334 -27.11 -22.54 -20.48
C ALA A 334 -28.45 -23.18 -20.85
N TYR A 335 -28.93 -24.16 -20.08
CA TYR A 335 -30.17 -24.90 -20.36
C TYR A 335 -31.19 -24.82 -19.22
N ILE A 336 -30.82 -25.23 -18.00
CA ILE A 336 -31.79 -25.36 -16.90
C ILE A 336 -32.36 -23.99 -16.49
N ALA A 337 -31.53 -22.97 -16.36
CA ALA A 337 -31.97 -21.63 -15.98
C ALA A 337 -32.99 -21.03 -16.97
N PRO A 338 -32.73 -20.98 -18.30
CA PRO A 338 -33.73 -20.56 -19.29
C PRO A 338 -34.99 -21.41 -19.28
N VAL A 339 -34.86 -22.73 -19.06
CA VAL A 339 -36.02 -23.63 -18.96
C VAL A 339 -36.89 -23.27 -17.76
N ALA A 340 -36.25 -23.00 -16.63
CA ALA A 340 -36.84 -22.61 -15.36
C ALA A 340 -37.24 -21.14 -15.27
N GLY A 341 -37.06 -20.31 -16.31
CA GLY A 341 -37.32 -18.87 -16.22
C GLY A 341 -36.40 -18.11 -15.26
N LEU A 342 -35.31 -18.73 -14.82
CA LEU A 342 -34.21 -18.09 -14.11
C LEU A 342 -33.41 -17.32 -15.17
N GLY A 343 -33.41 -15.98 -15.06
CA GLY A 343 -33.04 -15.05 -16.13
C GLY A 343 -31.69 -15.28 -16.85
N ASN A 344 -31.52 -14.48 -17.90
CA ASN A 344 -30.55 -14.66 -18.97
C ASN A 344 -29.07 -14.48 -18.62
N ARG A 345 -28.23 -15.30 -19.25
CA ARG A 345 -26.77 -15.19 -19.23
C ARG A 345 -26.32 -13.98 -20.06
N GLU A 346 -25.81 -12.96 -19.40
CA GLU A 346 -25.01 -11.93 -20.06
C GLU A 346 -23.63 -12.48 -20.44
N MET A 347 -22.92 -11.77 -21.33
CA MET A 347 -21.64 -12.22 -21.83
C MET A 347 -20.57 -12.20 -20.72
N GLY A 348 -19.98 -13.37 -20.44
CA GLY A 348 -18.89 -13.51 -19.47
C GLY A 348 -17.49 -13.29 -20.07
N MET A 349 -16.49 -13.12 -19.20
CA MET A 349 -15.09 -12.91 -19.59
C MET A 349 -14.48 -14.10 -20.33
N THR A 350 -14.85 -15.32 -19.96
CA THR A 350 -14.44 -16.55 -20.65
C THR A 350 -14.89 -16.53 -22.10
N MET A 351 -16.14 -16.16 -22.33
CA MET A 351 -16.72 -16.05 -23.67
C MET A 351 -16.05 -14.95 -24.49
N LEU A 352 -15.80 -13.77 -23.91
CA LEU A 352 -15.06 -12.68 -24.58
C LEU A 352 -13.68 -13.16 -25.09
N ARG A 353 -12.96 -13.94 -24.28
CA ARG A 353 -11.69 -14.53 -24.68
C ARG A 353 -11.88 -15.58 -25.78
N ALA A 354 -12.82 -16.51 -25.57
CA ALA A 354 -13.07 -17.63 -26.47
C ALA A 354 -13.43 -17.18 -27.89
N ILE A 355 -14.16 -16.07 -28.03
CA ILE A 355 -14.52 -15.49 -29.34
C ILE A 355 -13.44 -14.55 -29.91
N GLY A 356 -12.25 -14.49 -29.31
CA GLY A 356 -11.06 -13.84 -29.88
C GLY A 356 -10.94 -12.33 -29.62
N LEU A 357 -11.60 -11.78 -28.59
CA LEU A 357 -11.59 -10.32 -28.34
C LEU A 357 -10.43 -9.81 -27.48
N GLU A 358 -9.46 -10.66 -27.18
CA GLU A 358 -8.30 -10.32 -26.35
C GLU A 358 -7.55 -9.08 -26.86
N GLU A 359 -7.18 -9.03 -28.14
CA GLU A 359 -6.45 -7.91 -28.73
C GLU A 359 -7.28 -6.63 -28.79
N THR A 360 -8.59 -6.76 -29.02
CA THR A 360 -9.53 -5.64 -28.97
C THR A 360 -9.56 -5.04 -27.57
N LEU A 361 -9.65 -5.88 -26.53
CA LEU A 361 -9.65 -5.45 -25.13
C LEU A 361 -8.30 -4.86 -24.68
N LYS A 362 -7.17 -5.38 -25.17
CA LYS A 362 -5.83 -4.77 -24.93
C LYS A 362 -5.77 -3.33 -25.41
N LYS A 363 -6.38 -3.04 -26.56
CA LYS A 363 -6.44 -1.69 -27.13
C LYS A 363 -7.47 -0.83 -26.38
N ARG A 364 -8.69 -1.34 -26.21
CA ARG A 364 -9.85 -0.57 -25.73
C ARG A 364 -9.93 -0.41 -24.23
N VAL A 365 -9.43 -1.34 -23.42
CA VAL A 365 -9.51 -1.30 -21.93
C VAL A 365 -8.14 -1.15 -21.28
N ASP A 366 -7.19 -2.01 -21.61
CA ASP A 366 -5.75 -1.91 -21.37
C ASP A 366 -5.07 -3.27 -21.62
N LYS A 367 -3.74 -3.25 -21.77
CA LYS A 367 -2.94 -4.46 -22.02
C LYS A 367 -3.16 -5.57 -20.98
N THR A 368 -3.15 -5.22 -19.70
CA THR A 368 -3.23 -6.19 -18.59
C THR A 368 -4.62 -6.82 -18.45
N PHE A 369 -5.69 -6.12 -18.82
CA PHE A 369 -7.04 -6.68 -18.80
C PHE A 369 -7.18 -7.82 -19.81
N GLY A 370 -6.73 -7.60 -21.05
CA GLY A 370 -6.82 -8.62 -22.12
C GLY A 370 -6.01 -9.88 -21.81
N GLU A 371 -4.75 -9.73 -21.34
CA GLU A 371 -3.87 -10.87 -21.03
C GLU A 371 -4.38 -11.75 -19.88
N ARG A 372 -5.33 -11.25 -19.07
CA ARG A 372 -5.85 -11.90 -17.87
C ARG A 372 -7.25 -12.50 -18.02
N LEU A 373 -7.82 -12.45 -19.23
CA LEU A 373 -9.11 -13.09 -19.45
C LEU A 373 -9.01 -14.59 -19.17
N PRO A 374 -10.00 -15.24 -18.53
CA PRO A 374 -9.94 -16.66 -18.21
C PRO A 374 -10.12 -17.52 -19.48
N GLU A 375 -9.47 -18.69 -19.50
CA GLU A 375 -9.75 -19.72 -20.51
C GLU A 375 -11.01 -20.52 -20.15
N ALA A 376 -11.61 -21.13 -21.15
CA ALA A 376 -12.74 -22.00 -20.95
C ALA A 376 -12.33 -23.30 -20.26
N ASP A 377 -13.09 -23.71 -19.25
CA ASP A 377 -12.95 -25.04 -18.67
C ASP A 377 -13.41 -26.09 -19.69
N THR A 378 -12.43 -26.71 -20.35
CA THR A 378 -12.70 -27.71 -21.39
C THR A 378 -13.47 -28.92 -20.87
N LEU A 379 -13.31 -29.28 -19.59
CA LEU A 379 -14.06 -30.39 -18.99
C LEU A 379 -15.51 -29.99 -18.77
N ALA A 380 -15.75 -28.82 -18.18
CA ALA A 380 -17.11 -28.30 -17.99
C ALA A 380 -17.84 -28.14 -19.34
N VAL A 381 -17.15 -27.65 -20.38
CA VAL A 381 -17.68 -27.59 -21.76
C VAL A 381 -18.08 -28.97 -22.26
N ARG A 382 -17.21 -29.97 -22.14
CA ARG A 382 -17.50 -31.34 -22.61
C ARG A 382 -18.69 -31.94 -21.88
N MET A 383 -18.71 -31.86 -20.55
CA MET A 383 -19.81 -32.40 -19.73
C MET A 383 -21.14 -31.73 -20.06
N ALA A 384 -21.15 -30.40 -20.16
CA ALA A 384 -22.36 -29.66 -20.52
C ALA A 384 -22.84 -30.01 -21.92
N ARG A 385 -21.91 -30.16 -22.87
CA ARG A 385 -22.23 -30.58 -24.24
C ARG A 385 -22.87 -31.96 -24.27
N ASP A 386 -22.30 -32.94 -23.59
CA ASP A 386 -22.80 -34.32 -23.58
C ASP A 386 -24.22 -34.40 -22.99
N MET A 387 -24.50 -33.57 -21.96
CA MET A 387 -25.84 -33.45 -21.39
C MET A 387 -26.85 -32.78 -22.35
N VAL A 388 -26.46 -31.69 -23.02
CA VAL A 388 -27.32 -31.04 -24.03
C VAL A 388 -27.54 -31.96 -25.24
N ASP A 389 -26.54 -32.70 -25.68
CA ASP A 389 -26.67 -33.66 -26.77
C ASP A 389 -27.64 -34.81 -26.41
N PHE A 390 -27.70 -35.21 -25.13
CA PHE A 390 -28.74 -36.13 -24.65
C PHE A 390 -30.14 -35.51 -24.71
N VAL A 391 -30.29 -34.25 -24.27
CA VAL A 391 -31.57 -33.55 -24.40
C VAL A 391 -32.02 -33.49 -25.86
N LEU A 392 -31.12 -33.13 -26.78
CA LEU A 392 -31.41 -33.07 -28.22
C LEU A 392 -31.66 -34.45 -28.85
N LYS A 393 -31.27 -35.54 -28.19
CA LYS A 393 -31.63 -36.90 -28.61
C LYS A 393 -33.07 -37.23 -28.24
N GLU A 394 -33.51 -36.81 -27.06
CA GLU A 394 -34.90 -37.01 -26.57
C GLU A 394 -35.87 -36.05 -27.26
N ASP A 395 -35.48 -34.79 -27.47
CA ASP A 395 -36.21 -33.78 -28.24
C ASP A 395 -35.28 -33.02 -29.20
N PRO A 396 -35.14 -33.50 -30.46
CA PRO A 396 -34.30 -32.86 -31.48
C PRO A 396 -34.74 -31.46 -31.89
N ARG A 397 -35.94 -31.04 -31.50
CA ARG A 397 -36.55 -29.76 -31.88
C ARG A 397 -36.67 -28.79 -30.70
N ASP A 398 -36.12 -29.10 -29.53
CA ASP A 398 -36.08 -28.17 -28.40
C ASP A 398 -35.20 -26.95 -28.76
N PRO A 399 -35.79 -25.76 -28.96
CA PRO A 399 -35.03 -24.58 -29.38
C PRO A 399 -34.12 -24.05 -28.25
N ARG A 400 -34.44 -24.32 -26.97
CA ARG A 400 -33.60 -23.95 -25.82
C ARG A 400 -32.38 -24.86 -25.73
N ALA A 401 -32.53 -26.16 -25.98
CA ALA A 401 -31.41 -27.09 -26.04
C ALA A 401 -30.47 -26.78 -27.22
N LEU A 402 -31.01 -26.46 -28.39
CA LEU A 402 -30.23 -26.01 -29.56
C LEU A 402 -29.45 -24.71 -29.25
N THR A 403 -30.09 -23.78 -28.53
CA THR A 403 -29.45 -22.54 -28.07
C THR A 403 -28.36 -22.80 -27.03
N ALA A 404 -28.62 -23.68 -26.05
CA ALA A 404 -27.62 -24.09 -25.06
C ALA A 404 -26.40 -24.73 -25.75
N ARG A 405 -26.63 -25.57 -26.77
CA ARG A 405 -25.57 -26.18 -27.58
C ARG A 405 -24.74 -25.13 -28.31
N ALA A 406 -25.37 -24.08 -28.82
CA ALA A 406 -24.71 -22.95 -29.43
C ALA A 406 -23.84 -22.18 -28.44
N LEU A 407 -24.39 -21.80 -27.27
CA LEU A 407 -23.66 -21.07 -26.23
C LEU A 407 -22.46 -21.86 -25.69
N ILE A 408 -22.60 -23.17 -25.49
CA ILE A 408 -21.48 -24.05 -25.08
C ILE A 408 -20.38 -24.12 -26.16
N ALA A 409 -20.77 -24.12 -27.45
CA ALA A 409 -19.81 -24.05 -28.55
C ALA A 409 -19.08 -22.69 -28.58
N LEU A 410 -19.78 -21.58 -28.30
CA LEU A 410 -19.17 -20.25 -28.23
C LEU A 410 -18.21 -20.11 -27.05
N GLU A 411 -18.55 -20.67 -25.89
CA GLU A 411 -17.65 -20.73 -24.73
C GLU A 411 -16.35 -21.48 -25.02
N SER A 412 -16.36 -22.41 -25.96
CA SER A 412 -15.14 -23.12 -26.41
C SER A 412 -14.48 -22.51 -27.64
N GLY A 413 -14.95 -21.34 -28.10
CA GLY A 413 -14.43 -20.62 -29.25
C GLY A 413 -14.84 -21.21 -30.60
N ALA A 414 -15.72 -22.22 -30.62
CA ALA A 414 -16.22 -22.86 -31.83
C ALA A 414 -17.31 -22.02 -32.51
N LEU A 415 -16.95 -20.82 -32.98
CA LEU A 415 -17.85 -19.83 -33.58
C LEU A 415 -18.75 -20.38 -34.69
N VAL A 416 -18.17 -21.16 -35.61
CA VAL A 416 -18.89 -21.75 -36.75
C VAL A 416 -19.94 -22.77 -36.29
N GLU A 417 -19.59 -23.58 -35.30
CA GLU A 417 -20.52 -24.55 -34.73
C GLU A 417 -21.64 -23.85 -33.95
N GLY A 418 -21.28 -22.84 -33.14
CA GLY A 418 -22.25 -22.02 -32.41
C GLY A 418 -23.29 -21.39 -33.34
N GLU A 419 -22.85 -20.79 -34.44
CA GLU A 419 -23.77 -20.21 -35.42
C GLU A 419 -24.68 -21.25 -36.07
N ARG A 420 -24.15 -22.43 -36.40
CA ARG A 420 -24.96 -23.51 -37.00
C ARG A 420 -26.12 -23.90 -36.09
N TRP A 421 -25.86 -24.06 -34.79
CA TRP A 421 -26.88 -24.47 -33.83
C TRP A 421 -27.86 -23.34 -33.51
N VAL A 422 -27.40 -22.10 -33.39
CA VAL A 422 -28.30 -20.97 -33.12
C VAL A 422 -29.26 -20.72 -34.28
N ARG A 423 -28.81 -20.88 -35.54
CA ARG A 423 -29.69 -20.77 -36.70
C ARG A 423 -30.78 -21.85 -36.70
N LYS A 424 -30.43 -23.09 -36.36
CA LYS A 424 -31.44 -24.17 -36.19
C LYS A 424 -32.45 -23.85 -35.08
N ALA A 425 -32.01 -23.25 -33.98
CA ALA A 425 -32.91 -22.83 -32.91
C ALA A 425 -33.90 -21.77 -33.41
N LEU A 426 -33.40 -20.76 -34.14
CA LEU A 426 -34.20 -19.69 -34.73
C LEU A 426 -35.12 -20.16 -35.87
N ASP A 427 -34.77 -21.21 -36.61
CA ASP A 427 -35.66 -21.84 -37.60
C ASP A 427 -36.92 -22.42 -36.94
N ILE A 428 -36.83 -22.84 -35.68
CA ILE A 428 -37.93 -23.42 -34.90
C ILE A 428 -38.67 -22.34 -34.11
N ALA A 429 -37.92 -21.46 -33.45
CA ALA A 429 -38.43 -20.37 -32.63
C ALA A 429 -37.73 -19.05 -33.02
N PRO A 430 -38.23 -18.35 -34.06
CA PRO A 430 -37.58 -17.15 -34.59
C PRO A 430 -37.46 -16.02 -33.57
N ASP A 431 -38.36 -15.98 -32.58
CA ASP A 431 -38.46 -14.94 -31.55
C ASP A 431 -37.76 -15.30 -30.24
N LEU A 432 -37.01 -16.41 -30.18
CA LEU A 432 -36.32 -16.84 -28.95
C LEU A 432 -35.20 -15.85 -28.57
N PRO A 433 -35.33 -15.07 -27.48
CA PRO A 433 -34.37 -14.02 -27.13
C PRO A 433 -32.95 -14.56 -26.92
N GLU A 434 -32.81 -15.71 -26.26
CA GLU A 434 -31.53 -16.34 -25.96
C GLU A 434 -30.77 -16.75 -27.24
N ALA A 435 -31.51 -17.21 -28.26
CA ALA A 435 -30.94 -17.56 -29.55
C ALA A 435 -30.50 -16.30 -30.32
N ARG A 436 -31.30 -15.24 -30.31
CA ARG A 436 -30.91 -13.96 -30.91
C ARG A 436 -29.68 -13.35 -30.23
N ASN A 437 -29.63 -13.42 -28.90
CA ASN A 437 -28.45 -13.04 -28.14
C ASN A 437 -27.22 -13.84 -28.60
N ALA A 438 -27.29 -15.18 -28.61
CA ALA A 438 -26.18 -16.03 -29.08
C ALA A 438 -25.74 -15.71 -30.51
N LEU A 439 -26.65 -15.34 -31.41
CA LEU A 439 -26.31 -14.88 -32.76
C LEU A 439 -25.58 -13.52 -32.75
N GLY A 440 -25.95 -12.61 -31.85
CA GLY A 440 -25.19 -11.38 -31.62
C GLY A 440 -23.76 -11.63 -31.16
N ILE A 441 -23.55 -12.61 -30.28
CA ILE A 441 -22.21 -13.04 -29.81
C ILE A 441 -21.37 -13.58 -30.99
N VAL A 442 -21.97 -14.39 -31.87
CA VAL A 442 -21.31 -14.84 -33.11
C VAL A 442 -20.88 -13.64 -33.97
N GLY A 443 -21.74 -12.63 -34.10
CA GLY A 443 -21.43 -11.39 -34.83
C GLY A 443 -20.20 -10.69 -34.27
N MET A 444 -20.12 -10.52 -32.94
CA MET A 444 -18.95 -9.93 -32.27
C MET A 444 -17.67 -10.73 -32.54
N GLY A 445 -17.73 -12.06 -32.45
CA GLY A 445 -16.57 -12.93 -32.74
C GLY A 445 -16.07 -12.84 -34.19
N ARG A 446 -16.92 -12.41 -35.12
CA ARG A 446 -16.57 -12.16 -36.53
C ARG A 446 -16.14 -10.71 -36.81
N GLY A 447 -16.25 -9.83 -35.83
CA GLY A 447 -16.10 -8.39 -36.04
C GLY A 447 -17.28 -7.74 -36.77
N ASP A 448 -18.42 -8.42 -36.93
CA ASP A 448 -19.66 -7.83 -37.41
C ASP A 448 -20.37 -7.12 -36.26
N TRP A 449 -19.83 -5.96 -35.87
CA TRP A 449 -20.31 -5.18 -34.74
C TRP A 449 -21.72 -4.64 -34.94
N ASN A 450 -22.06 -4.20 -36.16
CA ASN A 450 -23.37 -3.63 -36.45
C ASN A 450 -24.46 -4.71 -36.40
N GLY A 451 -24.22 -5.86 -37.04
CA GLY A 451 -25.14 -6.99 -36.96
C GLY A 451 -25.28 -7.53 -35.54
N ALA A 452 -24.18 -7.57 -34.78
CA ALA A 452 -24.23 -7.96 -33.37
C ALA A 452 -25.15 -7.06 -32.54
N VAL A 453 -24.99 -5.73 -32.67
CA VAL A 453 -25.81 -4.73 -31.97
C VAL A 453 -27.29 -4.90 -32.32
N GLU A 454 -27.62 -5.06 -33.60
CA GLU A 454 -29.01 -5.28 -34.05
C GLU A 454 -29.62 -6.52 -33.38
N LYS A 455 -28.90 -7.64 -33.36
CA LYS A 455 -29.38 -8.89 -32.74
C LYS A 455 -29.52 -8.81 -31.22
N PHE A 456 -28.65 -8.08 -30.54
CA PHE A 456 -28.83 -7.81 -29.12
C PHE A 456 -30.05 -6.92 -28.84
N GLN A 457 -30.31 -5.92 -29.68
CA GLN A 457 -31.48 -5.04 -29.53
C GLN A 457 -32.79 -5.79 -29.80
N GLU A 458 -32.84 -6.63 -30.86
CA GLU A 458 -33.98 -7.52 -31.14
C GLU A 458 -34.29 -8.47 -29.98
N ALA A 459 -33.25 -8.88 -29.24
CA ALA A 459 -33.36 -9.74 -28.07
C ALA A 459 -33.59 -8.99 -26.75
N ALA A 460 -33.61 -7.65 -26.76
CA ALA A 460 -33.62 -6.78 -25.59
C ALA A 460 -32.40 -6.92 -24.63
N TYR A 461 -31.26 -7.41 -25.14
CA TYR A 461 -29.98 -7.47 -24.42
C TYR A 461 -29.17 -6.18 -24.59
N TRP A 462 -29.72 -5.08 -24.05
CA TRP A 462 -29.14 -3.74 -24.22
C TRP A 462 -27.70 -3.63 -23.69
N THR A 463 -27.36 -4.32 -22.60
CA THR A 463 -26.00 -4.36 -22.05
C THR A 463 -24.99 -4.88 -23.08
N ASN A 464 -25.30 -6.00 -23.74
CA ASN A 464 -24.44 -6.59 -24.78
C ASN A 464 -24.36 -5.69 -26.03
N ALA A 465 -25.45 -5.00 -26.38
CA ALA A 465 -25.45 -4.04 -27.48
C ALA A 465 -24.46 -2.88 -27.22
N GLU A 466 -24.50 -2.28 -26.03
CA GLU A 466 -23.58 -1.19 -25.68
C GLU A 466 -22.13 -1.68 -25.56
N LEU A 467 -21.91 -2.89 -25.03
CA LEU A 467 -20.58 -3.51 -25.01
C LEU A 467 -20.02 -3.73 -26.43
N ALA A 468 -20.83 -4.21 -27.37
CA ALA A 468 -20.43 -4.36 -28.76
C ALA A 468 -20.06 -3.01 -29.41
N ARG A 469 -20.80 -1.93 -29.11
CA ARG A 469 -20.45 -0.58 -29.58
C ARG A 469 -19.11 -0.11 -29.01
N PHE A 470 -18.90 -0.27 -27.70
CA PHE A 470 -17.63 0.07 -27.05
C PHE A 470 -16.43 -0.62 -27.71
N LEU A 471 -16.57 -1.93 -27.98
CA LEU A 471 -15.52 -2.77 -28.56
C LEU A 471 -15.31 -2.52 -30.06
N SER A 472 -16.33 -2.06 -30.78
CA SER A 472 -16.22 -1.72 -32.21
C SER A 472 -15.21 -0.61 -32.52
N GLY A 473 -14.87 0.21 -31.53
CA GLY A 473 -13.94 1.33 -31.68
C GLY A 473 -14.55 2.62 -32.25
N LYS A 474 -15.82 2.60 -32.69
CA LYS A 474 -16.51 3.78 -33.23
C LYS A 474 -17.02 4.68 -32.09
N GLY A 475 -16.73 5.98 -32.14
CA GLY A 475 -17.19 6.99 -31.16
C GLY A 475 -16.41 7.02 -29.84
N GLU A 476 -16.85 7.88 -28.91
CA GLU A 476 -16.28 7.97 -27.57
C GLU A 476 -16.65 6.71 -26.75
N GLY A 477 -15.67 5.84 -26.52
CA GLY A 477 -15.91 4.53 -25.90
C GLY A 477 -16.51 4.58 -24.48
N LEU A 478 -16.25 5.65 -23.72
CA LEU A 478 -16.71 5.76 -22.34
C LEU A 478 -18.24 5.94 -22.25
N GLU A 479 -18.87 6.64 -23.18
CA GLU A 479 -20.32 6.86 -23.18
C GLU A 479 -21.09 5.54 -23.37
N TYR A 480 -20.59 4.64 -24.23
CA TYR A 480 -21.17 3.30 -24.37
C TYR A 480 -21.00 2.45 -23.10
N LEU A 481 -19.85 2.53 -22.41
CA LEU A 481 -19.68 1.85 -21.12
C LEU A 481 -20.61 2.42 -20.04
N LYS A 482 -20.77 3.74 -19.96
CA LYS A 482 -21.74 4.38 -19.05
C LYS A 482 -23.17 3.95 -19.35
N ALA A 483 -23.54 3.90 -20.64
CA ALA A 483 -24.85 3.41 -21.07
C ALA A 483 -25.05 1.95 -20.67
N ALA A 484 -24.06 1.07 -20.89
CA ALA A 484 -24.11 -0.33 -20.48
C ALA A 484 -24.32 -0.48 -18.96
N VAL A 485 -23.56 0.27 -18.16
CA VAL A 485 -23.71 0.31 -16.69
C VAL A 485 -25.08 0.85 -16.27
N GLY A 486 -25.63 1.81 -17.01
CA GLY A 486 -26.99 2.32 -16.76
C GLY A 486 -28.08 1.28 -17.05
N ARG A 487 -27.82 0.31 -17.94
CA ARG A 487 -28.75 -0.82 -18.22
C ARG A 487 -28.61 -1.94 -17.21
N ASP A 488 -27.39 -2.24 -16.78
CA ASP A 488 -27.12 -3.19 -15.71
C ASP A 488 -26.07 -2.63 -14.75
N SER A 489 -26.57 -2.04 -13.66
CA SER A 489 -25.74 -1.50 -12.58
C SER A 489 -25.06 -2.58 -11.75
N THR A 490 -25.48 -3.85 -11.90
CA THR A 490 -24.97 -5.02 -11.17
C THR A 490 -24.00 -5.86 -11.99
N HIS A 491 -23.52 -5.38 -13.16
CA HIS A 491 -22.50 -6.08 -13.94
C HIS A 491 -21.07 -5.81 -13.44
N PRO A 492 -20.36 -6.80 -12.85
CA PRO A 492 -19.06 -6.58 -12.25
C PRO A 492 -18.03 -6.02 -13.24
N PHE A 493 -17.95 -6.61 -14.43
CA PHE A 493 -16.88 -6.29 -15.37
C PHE A 493 -17.05 -4.93 -16.05
N LEU A 494 -18.28 -4.39 -16.13
CA LEU A 494 -18.49 -3.08 -16.76
C LEU A 494 -17.89 -1.97 -15.91
N HIS A 495 -18.13 -2.01 -14.58
CA HIS A 495 -17.51 -1.06 -13.65
C HIS A 495 -15.99 -1.19 -13.64
N TYR A 496 -15.45 -2.41 -13.70
CA TYR A 496 -14.00 -2.60 -13.78
C TYR A 496 -13.40 -2.02 -15.07
N MET A 497 -13.98 -2.34 -16.24
CA MET A 497 -13.53 -1.79 -17.52
C MET A 497 -13.63 -0.26 -17.55
N MET A 498 -14.72 0.29 -17.02
CA MET A 498 -14.89 1.74 -16.89
C MET A 498 -13.78 2.36 -16.03
N GLY A 499 -13.47 1.76 -14.87
CA GLY A 499 -12.34 2.18 -14.03
C GLY A 499 -11.00 2.16 -14.77
N ARG A 500 -10.68 1.08 -15.51
CA ARG A 500 -9.44 0.99 -16.32
C ARG A 500 -9.36 2.06 -17.41
N VAL A 501 -10.48 2.34 -18.09
CA VAL A 501 -10.56 3.36 -19.14
C VAL A 501 -10.36 4.76 -18.56
N LEU A 502 -11.05 5.07 -17.45
CA LEU A 502 -10.94 6.36 -16.75
C LEU A 502 -9.52 6.57 -16.19
N GLU A 503 -8.93 5.55 -15.57
CA GLU A 503 -7.55 5.61 -15.06
C GLU A 503 -6.55 5.96 -16.18
N ARG A 504 -6.68 5.34 -17.36
CA ARG A 504 -5.80 5.64 -18.51
C ARG A 504 -5.98 7.05 -19.06
N ARG A 505 -7.15 7.66 -18.89
CA ARG A 505 -7.43 9.06 -19.27
C ARG A 505 -6.95 10.07 -18.22
N GLY A 506 -6.49 9.61 -17.06
CA GLY A 506 -6.15 10.49 -15.94
C GLY A 506 -7.36 10.96 -15.12
N GLU A 507 -8.57 10.49 -15.42
CA GLU A 507 -9.81 10.78 -14.70
C GLU A 507 -9.88 9.94 -13.41
N LEU A 508 -8.98 10.24 -12.46
CA LEU A 508 -8.76 9.40 -11.28
C LEU A 508 -9.96 9.36 -10.33
N ALA A 509 -10.68 10.47 -10.15
CA ALA A 509 -11.83 10.57 -9.24
C ALA A 509 -12.98 9.67 -9.67
N GLU A 510 -13.33 9.73 -10.95
CA GLU A 510 -14.33 8.90 -11.58
C GLU A 510 -13.88 7.43 -11.61
N SER A 511 -12.60 7.18 -11.87
CA SER A 511 -12.03 5.82 -11.81
C SER A 511 -12.18 5.20 -10.41
N ALA A 512 -11.93 5.97 -9.35
CA ALA A 512 -12.11 5.54 -7.97
C ALA A 512 -13.57 5.17 -7.67
N VAL A 513 -14.54 5.96 -8.17
CA VAL A 513 -15.97 5.64 -8.06
C VAL A 513 -16.32 4.35 -8.81
N ALA A 514 -15.78 4.17 -10.02
CA ALA A 514 -16.02 2.97 -10.82
C ALA A 514 -15.49 1.70 -10.12
N TYR A 515 -14.27 1.71 -9.60
CA TYR A 515 -13.76 0.56 -8.84
C TYR A 515 -14.53 0.29 -7.55
N ARG A 516 -14.93 1.34 -6.82
CA ARG A 516 -15.75 1.17 -5.62
C ARG A 516 -17.08 0.49 -5.94
N ARG A 517 -17.72 0.88 -7.05
CA ARG A 517 -18.95 0.22 -7.54
C ARG A 517 -18.70 -1.23 -7.96
N GLN A 518 -17.57 -1.50 -8.62
CA GLN A 518 -17.15 -2.86 -8.93
C GLN A 518 -17.07 -3.71 -7.66
N ILE A 519 -16.35 -3.24 -6.64
CA ILE A 519 -16.14 -3.96 -5.38
C ILE A 519 -17.45 -4.14 -4.63
N ALA A 520 -18.36 -3.14 -4.71
CA ALA A 520 -19.67 -3.22 -4.09
C ALA A 520 -20.58 -4.28 -4.73
N VAL A 521 -20.40 -4.57 -6.03
CA VAL A 521 -21.19 -5.56 -6.79
C VAL A 521 -20.57 -6.95 -6.72
N ASP A 522 -19.25 -7.06 -6.92
CA ASP A 522 -18.49 -8.32 -6.81
C ASP A 522 -17.30 -8.12 -5.89
N PRO A 523 -17.50 -8.32 -4.57
CA PRO A 523 -16.44 -8.14 -3.58
C PRO A 523 -15.27 -9.10 -3.77
N LEU A 524 -15.44 -10.24 -4.46
CA LEU A 524 -14.38 -11.24 -4.67
C LEU A 524 -13.42 -10.87 -5.80
N PHE A 525 -13.74 -9.83 -6.57
CA PHE A 525 -12.89 -9.32 -7.62
C PHE A 525 -11.71 -8.50 -7.04
N ALA A 526 -10.81 -9.20 -6.36
CA ALA A 526 -9.63 -8.66 -5.69
C ALA A 526 -8.79 -7.71 -6.56
N ARG A 527 -8.79 -7.91 -7.87
CA ARG A 527 -8.05 -7.06 -8.78
C ARG A 527 -8.53 -5.61 -8.77
N ALA A 528 -9.84 -5.36 -8.67
CA ALA A 528 -10.32 -3.99 -8.55
C ALA A 528 -9.95 -3.37 -7.21
N ARG A 529 -9.87 -4.13 -6.10
CA ARG A 529 -9.34 -3.62 -4.82
C ARG A 529 -7.89 -3.16 -4.98
N PHE A 530 -7.05 -3.97 -5.62
CA PHE A 530 -5.65 -3.59 -5.91
C PHE A 530 -5.56 -2.34 -6.78
N ASP A 531 -6.31 -2.31 -7.89
CA ASP A 531 -6.29 -1.19 -8.83
C ASP A 531 -6.94 0.09 -8.22
N PHE A 532 -7.89 -0.06 -7.29
CA PHE A 532 -8.46 1.03 -6.50
C PHE A 532 -7.44 1.66 -5.56
N GLY A 533 -6.68 0.84 -4.81
CA GLY A 533 -5.55 1.33 -4.00
C GLY A 533 -4.53 2.10 -4.85
N ARG A 534 -4.24 1.63 -6.06
CA ARG A 534 -3.34 2.34 -6.99
C ARG A 534 -3.91 3.69 -7.41
N VAL A 535 -5.20 3.78 -7.71
CA VAL A 535 -5.82 5.07 -8.07
C VAL A 535 -5.83 6.02 -6.89
N LEU A 536 -6.10 5.55 -5.67
CA LEU A 536 -6.01 6.38 -4.46
C LEU A 536 -4.59 6.90 -4.23
N PHE A 537 -3.59 6.06 -4.43
CA PHE A 537 -2.18 6.47 -4.37
C PHE A 537 -1.87 7.59 -5.37
N LYS A 538 -2.31 7.43 -6.64
CA LYS A 538 -2.16 8.47 -7.68
C LYS A 538 -2.92 9.76 -7.38
N GLN A 539 -3.99 9.71 -6.58
CA GLN A 539 -4.72 10.88 -6.11
C GLN A 539 -4.06 11.58 -4.91
N GLY A 540 -2.95 11.05 -4.39
CA GLY A 540 -2.34 11.54 -3.15
C GLY A 540 -3.04 11.05 -1.87
N ARG A 541 -4.07 10.20 -1.98
CA ARG A 541 -4.75 9.56 -0.84
C ARG A 541 -4.01 8.32 -0.38
N ILE A 542 -2.74 8.50 -0.03
CA ILE A 542 -1.78 7.41 0.21
C ILE A 542 -2.17 6.57 1.43
N ASP A 543 -2.63 7.18 2.52
CA ASP A 543 -3.10 6.46 3.71
C ASP A 543 -4.22 5.46 3.37
N SER A 544 -5.24 5.91 2.64
CA SER A 544 -6.34 5.05 2.19
C SER A 544 -5.84 3.90 1.30
N ALA A 545 -4.86 4.16 0.43
CA ALA A 545 -4.25 3.13 -0.41
C ALA A 545 -3.53 2.06 0.43
N THR A 546 -2.82 2.47 1.51
CA THR A 546 -2.13 1.53 2.39
C THR A 546 -3.10 0.59 3.09
N VAL A 547 -4.24 1.09 3.55
CA VAL A 547 -5.28 0.28 4.19
C VAL A 547 -5.81 -0.77 3.22
N ILE A 548 -6.20 -0.36 2.00
CA ILE A 548 -6.77 -1.28 1.00
C ILE A 548 -5.77 -2.34 0.55
N TRP A 549 -4.52 -1.97 0.29
CA TRP A 549 -3.51 -2.96 -0.12
C TRP A 549 -3.10 -3.89 1.01
N ARG A 550 -3.10 -3.41 2.27
CA ARG A 550 -2.82 -4.21 3.46
C ARG A 550 -3.93 -5.24 3.68
N ASP A 551 -5.19 -4.80 3.72
CA ASP A 551 -6.35 -5.68 3.82
C ASP A 551 -6.35 -6.73 2.70
N LEU A 552 -6.14 -6.28 1.46
CA LEU A 552 -6.08 -7.21 0.33
C LEU A 552 -4.93 -8.21 0.44
N MET A 553 -3.75 -7.79 0.89
CA MET A 553 -2.60 -8.67 1.10
C MET A 553 -2.88 -9.77 2.14
N GLU A 554 -3.63 -9.44 3.19
CA GLU A 554 -3.99 -10.37 4.27
C GLU A 554 -5.12 -11.32 3.84
N ALA A 555 -6.18 -10.80 3.21
CA ALA A 555 -7.32 -11.58 2.77
C ALA A 555 -7.04 -12.45 1.53
N ARG A 556 -6.09 -12.05 0.67
CA ARG A 556 -5.81 -12.66 -0.64
C ARG A 556 -4.33 -12.97 -0.84
N PRO A 557 -3.89 -14.21 -0.55
CA PRO A 557 -2.50 -14.64 -0.71
C PRO A 557 -1.95 -14.48 -2.13
N ASP A 558 -2.81 -14.65 -3.13
CA ASP A 558 -2.48 -14.45 -4.55
C ASP A 558 -2.12 -13.00 -4.89
N PHE A 559 -2.49 -12.05 -4.02
CA PHE A 559 -2.17 -10.62 -4.15
C PHE A 559 -1.04 -10.16 -3.23
N ARG A 560 -0.59 -10.99 -2.27
CA ARG A 560 0.43 -10.60 -1.29
C ARG A 560 1.69 -10.07 -1.96
N SER A 561 2.29 -10.84 -2.86
CA SER A 561 3.50 -10.43 -3.59
C SER A 561 3.27 -9.17 -4.43
N LEU A 562 2.07 -9.00 -5.01
CA LEU A 562 1.72 -7.85 -5.83
C LEU A 562 1.54 -6.58 -5.01
N CYS A 563 1.00 -6.67 -3.79
CA CYS A 563 0.80 -5.54 -2.88
C CYS A 563 2.09 -5.08 -2.18
N MET A 564 3.12 -5.94 -2.05
CA MET A 564 4.37 -5.61 -1.35
C MET A 564 5.04 -4.33 -1.87
N HIS A 565 5.35 -4.27 -3.16
CA HIS A 565 6.03 -3.12 -3.77
C HIS A 565 5.30 -1.79 -3.53
N PRO A 566 4.00 -1.64 -3.89
CA PRO A 566 3.29 -0.39 -3.68
C PRO A 566 3.04 -0.07 -2.20
N LEU A 567 2.92 -1.06 -1.32
CA LEU A 567 2.83 -0.81 0.13
C LEU A 567 4.11 -0.22 0.70
N LEU A 568 5.28 -0.78 0.36
CA LEU A 568 6.57 -0.23 0.81
C LEU A 568 6.77 1.19 0.28
N GLU A 569 6.41 1.45 -0.98
CA GLU A 569 6.43 2.79 -1.57
C GLU A 569 5.48 3.75 -0.83
N ALA A 570 4.26 3.31 -0.53
CA ALA A 570 3.30 4.13 0.17
C ALA A 570 3.73 4.47 1.60
N TYR A 571 4.24 3.49 2.36
CA TYR A 571 4.77 3.75 3.70
C TYR A 571 5.96 4.72 3.70
N LEU A 572 6.85 4.64 2.70
CA LEU A 572 7.92 5.62 2.54
C LEU A 572 7.37 7.04 2.30
N ASN A 573 6.33 7.18 1.47
CA ASN A 573 5.74 8.48 1.15
C ASN A 573 5.03 9.14 2.35
N ILE A 574 4.36 8.36 3.19
CA ILE A 574 3.68 8.88 4.40
C ILE A 574 4.60 8.92 5.64
N GLY A 575 5.85 8.46 5.53
CA GLY A 575 6.81 8.43 6.64
C GLY A 575 6.59 7.31 7.67
N GLU A 576 5.74 6.33 7.37
CA GLU A 576 5.40 5.19 8.24
C GLU A 576 6.41 4.03 8.08
N THR A 577 7.70 4.35 8.14
CA THR A 577 8.79 3.41 7.85
C THR A 577 8.90 2.27 8.85
N GLY A 578 8.40 2.45 10.08
CA GLY A 578 8.26 1.37 11.05
C GLY A 578 7.32 0.25 10.56
N LYS A 579 6.16 0.61 9.98
CA LYS A 579 5.21 -0.36 9.39
C LYS A 579 5.82 -1.07 8.18
N ALA A 580 6.58 -0.36 7.36
CA ALA A 580 7.29 -0.96 6.23
C ALA A 580 8.37 -1.96 6.69
N HIS A 581 9.17 -1.59 7.69
CA HIS A 581 10.20 -2.46 8.26
C HIS A 581 9.57 -3.73 8.85
N ALA A 582 8.47 -3.60 9.60
CA ALA A 582 7.77 -4.74 10.17
C ALA A 582 7.28 -5.71 9.09
N LEU A 583 6.71 -5.19 7.99
CA LEU A 583 6.30 -5.99 6.83
C LEU A 583 7.49 -6.70 6.16
N ILE A 584 8.60 -6.01 5.95
CA ILE A 584 9.82 -6.62 5.40
C ILE A 584 10.29 -7.77 6.30
N ALA A 585 10.36 -7.53 7.60
CA ALA A 585 10.79 -8.56 8.56
C ALA A 585 9.82 -9.76 8.61
N GLU A 586 8.52 -9.55 8.34
CA GLU A 586 7.56 -10.64 8.17
C GLU A 586 7.89 -11.48 6.93
N GLU A 587 8.06 -10.84 5.77
CA GLU A 587 8.38 -11.53 4.52
C GLU A 587 9.70 -12.30 4.59
N LEU A 588 10.77 -11.70 5.13
CA LEU A 588 12.08 -12.34 5.23
C LEU A 588 12.05 -13.63 6.06
N ARG A 589 11.16 -13.74 7.05
CA ARG A 589 11.00 -14.97 7.86
C ARG A 589 10.38 -16.12 7.08
N THR A 590 9.68 -15.83 5.98
CA THR A 590 9.05 -16.85 5.12
C THR A 590 9.99 -17.38 4.04
N LEU A 591 11.08 -16.66 3.74
CA LEU A 591 12.05 -17.05 2.72
C LEU A 591 12.96 -18.19 3.19
N SER A 592 13.42 -19.03 2.23
CA SER A 592 14.52 -19.97 2.48
C SER A 592 15.82 -19.20 2.77
N ASP A 593 16.80 -19.85 3.40
CA ASP A 593 18.06 -19.20 3.75
C ASP A 593 18.82 -18.71 2.51
N GLU A 594 18.77 -19.44 1.38
CA GLU A 594 19.39 -19.01 0.13
C GLU A 594 18.67 -17.80 -0.50
N ALA A 595 17.34 -17.75 -0.41
CA ALA A 595 16.56 -16.62 -0.91
C ALA A 595 16.77 -15.38 -0.03
N ARG A 596 16.80 -15.56 1.29
CA ARG A 596 17.08 -14.51 2.26
C ARG A 596 18.48 -13.91 2.05
N ALA A 597 19.51 -14.75 1.96
CA ALA A 597 20.89 -14.29 1.73
C ALA A 597 21.04 -13.46 0.45
N ARG A 598 20.25 -13.75 -0.60
CA ARG A 598 20.27 -12.96 -1.85
C ARG A 598 19.64 -11.57 -1.69
N VAL A 599 18.54 -11.47 -0.95
CA VAL A 599 17.84 -10.18 -0.76
C VAL A 599 18.50 -9.31 0.32
N GLU A 600 19.28 -9.92 1.21
CA GLU A 600 20.08 -9.22 2.24
C GLU A 600 21.50 -8.87 1.75
N ASP A 601 21.87 -9.21 0.52
CA ASP A 601 23.20 -8.97 -0.03
C ASP A 601 23.50 -7.47 -0.22
N ILE A 602 24.27 -6.91 0.72
CA ILE A 602 24.68 -5.50 0.70
C ILE A 602 25.66 -5.17 -0.42
N SER A 603 26.29 -6.15 -1.11
CA SER A 603 27.30 -5.89 -2.14
C SER A 603 26.76 -5.11 -3.35
N LEU A 604 25.43 -5.17 -3.57
CA LEU A 604 24.75 -4.42 -4.62
C LEU A 604 24.63 -2.91 -4.34
N VAL A 605 24.87 -2.48 -3.11
CA VAL A 605 24.77 -1.07 -2.69
C VAL A 605 25.99 -0.60 -1.88
N ALA A 606 26.88 -1.52 -1.49
CA ALA A 606 28.14 -1.22 -0.84
C ALA A 606 29.23 -0.81 -1.86
N GLY A 607 30.19 0.00 -1.40
CA GLY A 607 31.41 0.31 -2.14
C GLY A 607 32.40 -0.86 -2.14
N GLN A 608 33.38 -0.85 -3.06
CA GLN A 608 34.35 -1.94 -3.17
C GLN A 608 35.15 -2.18 -1.88
N GLU A 609 35.52 -1.11 -1.17
CA GLU A 609 36.23 -1.22 0.11
C GLU A 609 35.36 -1.81 1.21
N GLU A 610 34.08 -1.42 1.29
CA GLU A 610 33.11 -1.98 2.24
C GLU A 610 32.87 -3.47 1.97
N VAL A 611 32.74 -3.87 0.70
CA VAL A 611 32.60 -5.29 0.32
C VAL A 611 33.84 -6.08 0.71
N ALA A 612 35.03 -5.55 0.43
CA ALA A 612 36.29 -6.21 0.79
C ALA A 612 36.48 -6.30 2.31
N ALA A 613 35.99 -5.31 3.07
CA ALA A 613 35.99 -5.36 4.53
C ALA A 613 35.01 -6.43 5.03
N TYR A 614 33.76 -6.41 4.56
CA TYR A 614 32.71 -7.36 4.92
C TYR A 614 33.13 -8.82 4.68
N GLN A 615 33.74 -9.12 3.54
CA GLN A 615 34.20 -10.47 3.17
C GLN A 615 35.33 -11.03 4.05
N ARG A 616 36.04 -10.18 4.81
CA ARG A 616 37.12 -10.59 5.73
C ARG A 616 36.63 -10.86 7.15
N LEU A 617 35.37 -10.52 7.47
CA LEU A 617 34.79 -10.66 8.80
C LEU A 617 34.23 -12.06 9.03
N GLU A 618 34.25 -12.51 10.28
CA GLU A 618 33.56 -13.72 10.72
C GLU A 618 32.03 -13.51 10.71
N PRO A 619 31.20 -14.58 10.64
CA PRO A 619 29.74 -14.44 10.50
C PRO A 619 29.04 -13.58 11.58
N GLU A 620 29.52 -13.61 12.82
CA GLU A 620 28.98 -12.77 13.91
C GLU A 620 29.28 -11.28 13.69
N GLU A 621 30.51 -10.98 13.25
CA GLU A 621 30.96 -9.62 12.94
C GLU A 621 30.28 -9.07 11.67
N GLN A 622 29.96 -9.95 10.71
CA GLN A 622 29.20 -9.61 9.50
C GLN A 622 27.81 -9.06 9.83
N ALA A 623 27.11 -9.65 10.82
CA ALA A 623 25.79 -9.17 11.21
C ALA A 623 25.85 -7.76 11.85
N GLN A 624 26.87 -7.50 12.68
CA GLN A 624 27.14 -6.17 13.24
C GLN A 624 27.50 -5.17 12.14
N PHE A 625 28.31 -5.59 11.16
CA PHE A 625 28.70 -4.75 10.02
C PHE A 625 27.49 -4.35 9.18
N VAL A 626 26.58 -5.28 8.86
CA VAL A 626 25.36 -5.00 8.09
C VAL A 626 24.45 -4.04 8.85
N ARG A 627 24.31 -4.20 10.17
CA ARG A 627 23.56 -3.26 11.01
C ARG A 627 24.16 -1.85 10.94
N ALA A 628 25.47 -1.74 11.15
CA ALA A 628 26.18 -0.48 11.03
C ALA A 628 26.06 0.15 9.64
N PHE A 629 26.14 -0.67 8.59
CA PHE A 629 26.04 -0.26 7.19
C PHE A 629 24.73 0.48 6.90
N TRP A 630 23.60 -0.07 7.38
CA TRP A 630 22.28 0.52 7.19
C TRP A 630 22.03 1.72 8.11
N GLN A 631 22.41 1.64 9.40
CA GLN A 631 22.23 2.75 10.34
C GLN A 631 23.01 4.00 9.92
N LYS A 632 24.23 3.85 9.37
CA LYS A 632 25.01 4.98 8.80
C LYS A 632 24.34 5.64 7.59
N ARG A 633 23.40 4.96 6.94
CA ARG A 633 22.66 5.46 5.76
C ARG A 633 21.21 5.81 6.11
N ASP A 634 20.88 5.84 7.40
CA ASP A 634 19.57 6.25 7.90
C ASP A 634 19.46 7.78 7.87
N PRO A 635 18.58 8.37 7.05
CA PRO A 635 18.37 9.82 7.06
C PRO A 635 17.61 10.28 8.32
N THR A 636 16.87 9.40 9.00
CA THR A 636 16.04 9.73 10.16
C THR A 636 16.25 8.71 11.29
N PRO A 637 17.44 8.73 11.93
CA PRO A 637 17.88 7.71 12.87
C PRO A 637 17.04 7.60 14.15
N ALA A 638 16.26 8.63 14.50
CA ALA A 638 15.39 8.62 15.67
C ALA A 638 14.01 8.03 15.39
N THR A 639 13.69 7.71 14.14
CA THR A 639 12.49 6.96 13.80
C THR A 639 12.70 5.45 13.99
N PRO A 640 11.63 4.65 14.19
CA PRO A 640 11.76 3.20 14.31
C PRO A 640 12.24 2.50 13.03
N GLY A 641 11.85 3.01 11.86
CA GLY A 641 12.23 2.47 10.55
C GLY A 641 13.53 3.08 10.04
N ASN A 642 14.08 2.47 8.99
CA ASN A 642 15.22 3.01 8.26
C ASN A 642 14.79 3.16 6.80
N GLU A 643 14.62 4.39 6.34
CA GLU A 643 14.02 4.72 5.04
C GLU A 643 14.87 4.14 3.91
N ARG A 644 16.20 4.22 4.02
CA ARG A 644 17.11 3.68 3.01
C ARG A 644 16.98 2.17 2.90
N LEU A 645 16.90 1.45 4.02
CA LEU A 645 16.71 0.01 4.07
C LEU A 645 15.37 -0.39 3.47
N VAL A 646 14.30 0.31 3.84
CA VAL A 646 12.96 0.09 3.28
C VAL A 646 12.96 0.33 1.77
N GLU A 647 13.61 1.40 1.31
CA GLU A 647 13.75 1.70 -0.11
C GLU A 647 14.56 0.63 -0.85
N HIS A 648 15.61 0.09 -0.24
CA HIS A 648 16.37 -1.04 -0.79
C HIS A 648 15.46 -2.24 -1.01
N TYR A 649 14.68 -2.65 0.01
CA TYR A 649 13.75 -3.76 -0.14
C TYR A 649 12.63 -3.48 -1.14
N ARG A 650 12.15 -2.23 -1.23
CA ARG A 650 11.22 -1.83 -2.29
C ARG A 650 11.82 -2.07 -3.67
N ARG A 651 13.10 -1.72 -3.89
CA ARG A 651 13.81 -2.04 -5.15
C ARG A 651 13.95 -3.54 -5.38
N VAL A 652 14.31 -4.30 -4.34
CA VAL A 652 14.45 -5.77 -4.44
C VAL A 652 13.12 -6.41 -4.86
N VAL A 653 12.01 -6.03 -4.22
CA VAL A 653 10.67 -6.52 -4.60
C VAL A 653 10.33 -6.11 -6.03
N TYR A 654 10.63 -4.87 -6.44
CA TYR A 654 10.42 -4.43 -7.81
C TYR A 654 11.16 -5.31 -8.83
N VAL A 655 12.45 -5.59 -8.60
CA VAL A 655 13.24 -6.37 -9.56
C VAL A 655 12.82 -7.84 -9.59
N LEU A 656 12.38 -8.41 -8.46
CA LEU A 656 11.79 -9.74 -8.41
C LEU A 656 10.48 -9.82 -9.20
N GLN A 657 9.70 -8.74 -9.26
CA GLN A 657 8.46 -8.69 -10.04
C GLN A 657 8.70 -8.41 -11.54
N ASN A 658 9.69 -7.59 -11.89
CA ASN A 658 9.83 -7.04 -13.25
C ASN A 658 11.00 -7.63 -14.04
N PHE A 659 12.04 -8.11 -13.38
CA PHE A 659 13.27 -8.62 -14.01
C PHE A 659 13.57 -10.08 -13.66
N SER A 660 12.60 -10.78 -13.07
CA SER A 660 12.66 -12.22 -12.81
C SER A 660 11.70 -13.00 -13.69
N LYS A 661 12.09 -14.20 -14.10
CA LYS A 661 11.20 -15.15 -14.81
C LYS A 661 10.32 -15.98 -13.87
N ASP A 662 10.86 -16.35 -12.72
CA ASP A 662 10.23 -17.26 -11.75
C ASP A 662 9.97 -16.59 -10.39
N GLY A 663 10.26 -15.29 -10.26
CA GLY A 663 10.14 -14.53 -9.03
C GLY A 663 11.23 -14.87 -7.99
N ARG A 664 12.26 -15.64 -8.34
CA ARG A 664 13.31 -16.08 -7.40
C ARG A 664 14.67 -15.45 -7.69
N LYS A 665 14.96 -15.15 -8.95
CA LYS A 665 16.22 -14.53 -9.38
C LYS A 665 15.97 -13.50 -10.48
N TRP A 666 16.62 -12.35 -10.40
CA TRP A 666 16.58 -11.31 -11.43
C TRP A 666 17.76 -11.39 -12.39
N ASP A 667 17.61 -10.75 -13.55
CA ASP A 667 18.67 -10.56 -14.54
C ASP A 667 19.52 -9.30 -14.28
N ARG A 668 20.49 -8.99 -15.15
CA ARG A 668 21.46 -7.91 -14.91
C ARG A 668 20.83 -6.52 -14.71
N ARG A 669 19.62 -6.30 -15.24
CA ARG A 669 18.88 -5.04 -15.02
C ARG A 669 18.54 -4.85 -13.55
N GLY A 670 18.26 -5.95 -12.84
CA GLY A 670 17.99 -5.93 -11.40
C GLY A 670 19.16 -5.41 -10.57
N ASP A 671 20.39 -5.78 -10.90
CA ASP A 671 21.59 -5.32 -10.18
C ASP A 671 21.75 -3.80 -10.28
N VAL A 672 21.58 -3.26 -11.50
CA VAL A 672 21.67 -1.82 -11.78
C VAL A 672 20.53 -1.06 -11.11
N TYR A 673 19.31 -1.62 -11.14
CA TYR A 673 18.14 -1.02 -10.52
C TYR A 673 18.23 -1.00 -8.99
N ILE A 674 18.67 -2.09 -8.35
CA ILE A 674 18.86 -2.12 -6.89
C ILE A 674 19.86 -1.03 -6.45
N ARG A 675 20.92 -0.82 -7.22
CA ARG A 675 21.97 0.16 -6.91
C ARG A 675 21.53 1.61 -7.14
N TYR A 676 20.92 1.92 -8.28
CA TYR A 676 20.67 3.31 -8.69
C TYR A 676 19.21 3.73 -8.71
N GLY A 677 18.29 2.79 -8.50
CA GLY A 677 16.84 3.00 -8.53
C GLY A 677 16.30 3.20 -9.93
N GLU A 678 15.19 3.92 -10.00
CA GLU A 678 14.48 4.24 -11.23
C GLU A 678 15.35 5.08 -12.18
N PRO A 679 15.56 4.63 -13.44
CA PRO A 679 16.21 5.46 -14.45
C PRO A 679 15.30 6.62 -14.88
N ALA A 680 15.91 7.76 -15.24
CA ALA A 680 15.17 8.91 -15.73
C ALA A 680 14.63 8.71 -17.16
N HIS A 681 15.22 7.78 -17.92
CA HIS A 681 14.76 7.41 -19.25
C HIS A 681 14.99 5.92 -19.51
N VAL A 682 14.01 5.29 -20.17
CA VAL A 682 14.08 3.91 -20.65
C VAL A 682 13.57 3.86 -22.07
N SER A 683 14.34 3.26 -22.97
CA SER A 683 13.86 2.92 -24.31
C SER A 683 14.26 1.50 -24.65
N LYS A 684 13.37 0.80 -25.35
CA LYS A 684 13.49 -0.62 -25.68
C LYS A 684 13.05 -0.87 -27.10
N ARG A 685 13.55 -1.94 -27.71
CA ARG A 685 13.28 -2.23 -29.13
C ARG A 685 11.80 -2.26 -29.50
N SER A 686 10.96 -2.82 -28.63
CA SER A 686 9.52 -2.95 -28.86
C SER A 686 8.73 -1.67 -28.58
N ASP A 687 9.36 -0.68 -27.94
CA ASP A 687 8.75 0.57 -27.49
C ASP A 687 9.84 1.65 -27.43
N ILE A 688 10.14 2.21 -28.61
CA ILE A 688 11.17 3.24 -28.77
C ILE A 688 10.64 4.53 -28.19
N ARG A 689 11.34 5.06 -27.19
CA ARG A 689 11.03 6.34 -26.55
C ARG A 689 12.16 7.33 -26.77
N PHE A 690 11.79 8.52 -27.21
CA PHE A 690 12.75 9.61 -27.38
C PHE A 690 13.02 10.32 -26.05
N GLU A 691 14.25 10.77 -25.86
CA GLU A 691 14.66 11.52 -24.69
C GLU A 691 13.99 12.92 -24.70
N THR A 692 13.16 13.20 -23.69
CA THR A 692 12.44 14.48 -23.54
C THR A 692 12.85 15.27 -22.28
N ASP A 693 13.22 14.60 -21.18
CA ASP A 693 13.75 15.29 -19.98
C ASP A 693 15.07 16.01 -20.33
N ALA A 694 15.14 17.31 -20.03
CA ALA A 694 16.30 18.15 -20.35
C ALA A 694 17.62 17.63 -19.76
N ARG A 695 17.60 17.02 -18.56
CA ARG A 695 18.79 16.40 -17.94
C ARG A 695 19.24 15.17 -18.72
N VAL A 696 18.28 14.34 -19.15
CA VAL A 696 18.53 13.15 -19.96
C VAL A 696 19.10 13.54 -21.33
N VAL A 697 18.49 14.54 -21.98
CA VAL A 697 18.93 15.07 -23.28
C VAL A 697 20.37 15.57 -23.20
N ARG A 698 20.71 16.37 -22.17
CA ARG A 698 22.09 16.86 -21.96
C ARG A 698 23.10 15.72 -21.85
N VAL A 699 22.77 14.66 -21.11
CA VAL A 699 23.64 13.48 -20.99
C VAL A 699 23.78 12.79 -22.33
N LYS A 700 22.66 12.54 -23.04
CA LYS A 700 22.68 11.89 -24.35
C LYS A 700 23.52 12.67 -25.36
N GLU A 701 23.36 13.98 -25.44
CA GLU A 701 24.10 14.84 -26.37
C GLU A 701 25.60 14.88 -26.05
N ARG A 702 25.97 14.94 -24.77
CA ARG A 702 27.38 14.84 -24.36
C ARG A 702 27.99 13.50 -24.77
N LEU A 703 27.28 12.40 -24.54
CA LEU A 703 27.75 11.07 -24.92
C LEU A 703 27.85 10.93 -26.46
N ILE A 704 26.92 11.51 -27.22
CA ILE A 704 26.96 11.58 -28.69
C ILE A 704 28.13 12.41 -29.19
N ALA A 705 28.45 13.53 -28.53
CA ALA A 705 29.57 14.39 -28.89
C ALA A 705 30.93 13.71 -28.72
N ALA A 706 31.03 12.74 -27.80
CA ALA A 706 32.23 11.93 -27.60
C ALA A 706 32.45 10.85 -28.68
N LEU A 707 31.46 10.57 -29.54
CA LEU A 707 31.56 9.56 -30.60
C LEU A 707 32.23 10.12 -31.87
N SER A 708 33.17 9.35 -32.44
CA SER A 708 33.71 9.61 -33.76
C SER A 708 32.64 9.43 -34.86
N PRO A 709 32.76 10.08 -36.03
CA PRO A 709 31.83 9.88 -37.15
C PRO A 709 31.67 8.40 -37.53
N GLU A 710 32.75 7.62 -37.47
CA GLU A 710 32.77 6.20 -37.78
C GLU A 710 32.03 5.37 -36.72
N ALA A 711 32.19 5.70 -35.43
CA ALA A 711 31.44 5.07 -34.34
C ALA A 711 29.93 5.32 -34.49
N LYS A 712 29.52 6.54 -34.87
CA LYS A 712 28.12 6.89 -35.17
C LYS A 712 27.57 6.04 -36.32
N GLN A 713 28.34 5.87 -37.40
CA GLN A 713 27.95 5.02 -38.52
C GLN A 713 27.81 3.54 -38.12
N GLU A 714 28.69 3.05 -37.24
CA GLU A 714 28.68 1.67 -36.76
C GLU A 714 27.43 1.35 -35.93
N ILE A 715 27.03 2.24 -35.02
CA ILE A 715 25.77 2.13 -34.26
C ILE A 715 24.59 2.01 -35.24
N ILE A 716 24.49 2.97 -36.16
CA ILE A 716 23.39 3.06 -37.13
C ILE A 716 23.36 1.84 -38.06
N ALA A 717 24.52 1.31 -38.45
CA ALA A 717 24.60 0.14 -39.32
C ALA A 717 24.13 -1.15 -38.62
N ARG A 718 24.31 -1.25 -37.29
CA ARG A 718 23.94 -2.43 -36.49
C ARG A 718 22.50 -2.40 -36.00
N ILE A 719 21.95 -1.21 -35.75
CA ILE A 719 20.56 -1.08 -35.29
C ILE A 719 19.53 -1.46 -36.38
N GLY A 720 19.88 -1.33 -37.66
CA GLY A 720 19.02 -1.74 -38.78
C GLY A 720 17.69 -0.97 -38.87
N ARG A 721 16.67 -1.54 -39.52
CA ARG A 721 15.32 -0.95 -39.65
C ARG A 721 14.50 -1.16 -38.37
N LEU A 722 14.02 -0.07 -37.80
CA LEU A 722 13.17 -0.05 -36.60
C LEU A 722 11.73 0.35 -36.96
N ARG A 723 10.74 -0.17 -36.23
CA ARG A 723 9.36 0.32 -36.26
C ARG A 723 9.14 1.19 -35.03
N THR A 724 8.71 2.44 -35.23
CA THR A 724 8.39 3.38 -34.13
C THR A 724 6.95 3.17 -33.65
N SER A 725 6.75 3.24 -32.34
CA SER A 725 5.44 3.23 -31.66
C SER A 725 4.96 4.68 -31.47
N THR A 726 3.71 4.98 -31.81
CA THR A 726 3.13 6.34 -31.84
C THR A 726 2.69 6.90 -30.48
N ARG A 727 3.31 6.48 -29.36
CA ARG A 727 2.74 6.76 -28.03
C ARG A 727 3.24 7.99 -27.27
N ASP A 728 4.29 8.67 -27.70
CA ASP A 728 4.77 9.87 -27.01
C ASP A 728 5.15 10.97 -28.03
N VAL A 729 4.18 11.79 -28.46
CA VAL A 729 4.45 13.04 -29.20
C VAL A 729 3.40 14.09 -28.83
N GLU A 730 3.47 14.66 -27.63
CA GLU A 730 3.00 16.03 -27.42
C GLU A 730 4.20 16.93 -27.67
N ILE A 731 4.26 17.58 -28.84
CA ILE A 731 5.26 18.60 -29.16
C ILE A 731 4.61 19.94 -28.84
N GLU A 732 5.04 20.58 -27.76
CA GLU A 732 4.87 22.02 -27.62
C GLU A 732 5.84 22.69 -28.59
N SER A 733 5.30 23.43 -29.56
CA SER A 733 6.15 24.30 -30.39
C SER A 733 6.67 25.47 -29.55
N GLU A 734 7.72 26.15 -30.02
CA GLU A 734 8.24 27.40 -29.41
C GLU A 734 7.20 28.53 -29.32
N LEU A 735 5.99 28.34 -29.86
CA LEU A 735 4.86 29.25 -29.82
C LEU A 735 3.71 28.81 -28.88
N GLY A 736 3.86 27.69 -28.15
CA GLY A 736 2.90 27.26 -27.12
C GLY A 736 1.61 26.59 -27.62
N GLU A 737 1.55 26.16 -28.89
CA GLU A 737 0.42 25.37 -29.40
C GLU A 737 0.66 23.86 -29.21
N VAL A 738 -0.32 23.19 -28.60
CA VAL A 738 -0.39 21.72 -28.43
C VAL A 738 -1.12 21.11 -29.62
N VAL A 739 -0.45 20.24 -30.37
CA VAL A 739 -1.05 19.53 -31.52
C VAL A 739 -1.51 18.12 -31.10
N ALA A 740 -2.80 17.82 -31.28
CA ALA A 740 -3.37 16.51 -30.93
C ALA A 740 -3.02 15.42 -31.97
N VAL A 741 -2.56 14.25 -31.49
CA VAL A 741 -2.10 13.10 -32.30
C VAL A 741 -3.25 12.17 -32.69
N SER A 742 -4.31 12.69 -33.31
CA SER A 742 -5.35 11.83 -33.92
C SER A 742 -5.12 11.52 -35.41
N ASP A 743 -4.19 12.23 -36.06
CA ASP A 743 -4.01 12.16 -37.52
C ASP A 743 -2.81 11.33 -37.98
N PHE A 744 -2.12 10.64 -37.07
CA PHE A 744 -0.93 9.84 -37.36
C PHE A 744 -1.18 8.33 -37.16
N GLU A 745 -1.94 7.72 -38.07
CA GLU A 745 -1.95 6.26 -38.21
C GLU A 745 -0.58 5.78 -38.74
N SER A 746 0.12 5.00 -37.91
CA SER A 746 1.28 4.16 -38.27
C SER A 746 2.19 4.72 -39.37
N ILE A 747 3.01 5.71 -39.05
CA ILE A 747 4.16 6.03 -39.90
C ILE A 747 5.19 4.91 -39.70
N ASP A 748 5.27 4.01 -40.68
CA ASP A 748 6.53 3.33 -40.98
C ASP A 748 7.57 4.44 -41.21
N PHE A 749 8.48 4.67 -40.25
CA PHE A 749 9.70 5.42 -40.51
C PHE A 749 10.56 4.58 -41.46
N GLU A 750 10.19 4.61 -42.75
CA GLU A 750 11.07 4.20 -43.80
C GLU A 750 12.32 5.07 -43.73
N MET A 751 13.42 4.48 -43.28
CA MET A 751 14.79 4.94 -43.56
C MET A 751 15.04 4.90 -45.08
N ASN A 752 14.33 5.73 -45.84
CA ASN A 752 14.33 5.79 -47.28
C ASN A 752 14.87 7.17 -47.72
N PRO A 753 16.05 7.24 -48.35
CA PRO A 753 16.77 8.49 -48.60
C PRO A 753 16.13 9.41 -49.68
N ASN A 754 14.92 9.13 -50.17
CA ASN A 754 14.37 9.75 -51.38
C ASN A 754 12.98 10.42 -51.24
N ARG A 755 12.48 10.72 -50.04
CA ARG A 755 11.22 11.50 -49.88
C ARG A 755 11.49 12.92 -49.37
N VAL A 756 11.28 13.91 -50.24
CA VAL A 756 11.24 15.34 -49.91
C VAL A 756 9.80 15.68 -49.51
N PHE A 757 9.60 16.26 -48.32
CA PHE A 757 8.33 16.87 -47.92
C PHE A 757 8.30 18.32 -48.44
N PHE A 758 7.36 18.65 -49.33
CA PHE A 758 7.14 20.03 -49.76
C PHE A 758 6.14 20.74 -48.86
N ALA A 759 6.46 22.01 -48.59
CA ALA A 759 5.55 23.01 -48.08
C ALA A 759 4.42 23.30 -49.08
N ARG A 760 3.26 23.65 -48.53
CA ARG A 760 2.06 24.04 -49.28
C ARG A 760 2.24 25.47 -49.79
N GLN A 761 2.21 25.67 -51.10
CA GLN A 761 1.70 26.90 -51.70
C GLN A 761 1.01 26.61 -53.03
N SER A 762 0.13 27.53 -53.38
CA SER A 762 -1.03 27.42 -54.26
C SER A 762 -0.75 27.04 -55.73
N ASP A 763 -1.82 26.53 -56.32
CA ASP A 763 -2.14 26.43 -57.74
C ASP A 763 -1.76 25.15 -58.51
N ASP A 764 -2.75 24.78 -59.33
CA ASP A 764 -3.02 23.56 -60.08
C ASP A 764 -1.85 22.82 -60.78
N VAL A 765 -2.12 21.53 -61.01
CA VAL A 765 -1.49 20.55 -61.91
C VAL A 765 -0.42 19.63 -61.30
N ASN A 766 -0.85 18.42 -60.89
CA ASN A 766 0.02 17.26 -60.68
C ASN A 766 0.65 16.80 -62.01
N THR A 767 1.94 17.09 -62.22
CA THR A 767 2.71 16.47 -63.31
C THR A 767 3.87 15.66 -62.73
N TYR A 768 3.84 14.34 -62.94
CA TYR A 768 4.95 13.43 -62.61
C TYR A 768 6.09 13.63 -63.61
N VAL A 769 7.25 14.12 -63.17
CA VAL A 769 8.48 14.11 -63.98
C VAL A 769 9.43 13.03 -63.46
N ARG A 770 9.65 12.03 -64.31
CA ARG A 770 10.62 10.94 -64.15
C ARG A 770 12.00 11.45 -64.60
N GLY A 771 13.03 11.13 -63.83
CA GLY A 771 14.28 11.90 -63.81
C GLY A 771 15.20 11.79 -65.03
N LYS A 772 16.14 12.74 -65.09
CA LYS A 772 17.57 12.52 -65.35
C LYS A 772 18.33 13.84 -65.29
N GLU A 773 19.60 13.71 -64.92
CA GLU A 773 20.69 14.70 -65.06
C GLU A 773 20.65 15.91 -64.14
N LEU A 774 21.42 15.81 -63.05
CA LEU A 774 22.27 16.88 -62.52
C LEU A 774 23.24 16.27 -61.49
N PHE A 775 24.25 15.54 -61.99
CA PHE A 775 25.46 15.25 -61.21
C PHE A 775 26.39 16.47 -61.31
N GLY A 776 26.21 17.41 -60.39
CA GLY A 776 27.17 18.46 -60.08
C GLY A 776 27.83 18.14 -58.73
N ARG A 777 29.16 18.19 -58.68
CA ARG A 777 29.95 18.02 -57.46
C ARG A 777 29.52 19.06 -56.41
N ASP A 778 28.80 18.60 -55.40
CA ASP A 778 28.95 18.94 -53.98
C ASP A 778 27.83 18.19 -53.26
N ARG A 779 28.17 17.12 -52.55
CA ARG A 779 27.26 16.52 -51.57
C ARG A 779 27.36 17.39 -50.32
N PRO A 780 26.30 18.10 -49.90
CA PRO A 780 26.21 18.53 -48.52
C PRO A 780 26.27 17.28 -47.65
N GLY A 781 27.09 17.34 -46.61
CA GLY A 781 27.40 16.22 -45.75
C GLY A 781 26.15 15.48 -45.27
N MET A 782 26.33 14.18 -45.12
CA MET A 782 25.48 13.25 -44.38
C MET A 782 25.49 13.61 -42.87
N SER A 783 25.25 14.88 -42.52
CA SER A 783 25.30 15.38 -41.15
C SER A 783 23.95 15.07 -40.48
N GLU A 784 24.04 14.25 -39.44
CA GLU A 784 23.07 14.13 -38.34
C GLU A 784 21.79 13.33 -38.63
N ARG A 785 21.94 12.01 -38.74
CA ARG A 785 20.84 11.10 -38.38
C ARG A 785 20.63 11.18 -36.86
N PRO A 786 19.41 11.38 -36.33
CA PRO A 786 19.18 11.50 -34.90
C PRO A 786 19.43 10.14 -34.22
N MET A 787 20.50 10.03 -33.42
CA MET A 787 20.79 8.87 -32.55
C MET A 787 19.99 8.91 -31.24
N ARG A 788 18.86 9.62 -31.24
CA ARG A 788 17.90 9.65 -30.14
C ARG A 788 17.00 8.42 -30.21
N GLY A 789 16.54 7.94 -29.06
CA GLY A 789 15.67 6.75 -28.95
C GLY A 789 16.36 5.40 -29.15
N ILE A 790 17.66 5.36 -29.47
CA ILE A 790 18.47 4.13 -29.66
C ILE A 790 19.71 4.12 -28.74
N PRO A 791 20.24 2.94 -28.37
CA PRO A 791 21.46 2.85 -27.55
C PRO A 791 22.69 3.37 -28.30
N LEU A 792 23.61 4.01 -27.56
CA LEU A 792 24.89 4.51 -28.06
C LEU A 792 25.97 3.43 -28.05
N TYR A 793 25.82 2.41 -27.20
CA TYR A 793 26.63 1.21 -27.31
C TYR A 793 26.10 0.30 -28.45
N PRO A 794 26.95 -0.22 -29.34
CA PRO A 794 26.48 -0.99 -30.49
C PRO A 794 25.81 -2.30 -30.09
N VAL A 795 24.55 -2.48 -30.49
CA VAL A 795 23.77 -3.71 -30.28
C VAL A 795 23.25 -4.26 -31.60
N ASN A 796 22.95 -5.55 -31.65
CA ASN A 796 22.26 -6.14 -32.78
C ASN A 796 20.78 -5.70 -32.78
N GLY A 797 20.38 -4.89 -33.76
CA GLY A 797 19.00 -4.40 -33.87
C GLY A 797 17.95 -5.50 -34.06
N SER A 798 18.35 -6.71 -34.45
CA SER A 798 17.45 -7.87 -34.55
C SER A 798 17.21 -8.60 -33.23
N GLU A 799 17.89 -8.24 -32.14
CA GLU A 799 17.72 -8.81 -30.80
C GLU A 799 16.94 -7.85 -29.89
N PRO A 800 16.28 -8.35 -28.83
CA PRO A 800 15.69 -7.48 -27.81
C PRO A 800 16.80 -6.70 -27.10
N TRP A 801 16.66 -5.37 -27.06
CA TRP A 801 17.56 -4.47 -26.34
C TRP A 801 16.76 -3.46 -25.54
N GLU A 802 17.40 -2.95 -24.50
CA GLU A 802 16.89 -1.93 -23.59
C GLU A 802 18.06 -1.05 -23.15
N TYR A 803 17.88 0.27 -23.10
CA TYR A 803 18.87 1.16 -22.48
C TYR A 803 18.24 2.15 -21.53
N TRP A 804 18.99 2.47 -20.49
CA TRP A 804 18.62 3.33 -19.39
C TRP A 804 19.56 4.53 -19.31
N ILE A 805 19.03 5.70 -18.96
CA ILE A 805 19.85 6.90 -18.68
C ILE A 805 19.64 7.35 -17.24
N TYR A 806 20.75 7.50 -16.54
CA TYR A 806 20.81 8.05 -15.18
C TYR A 806 21.58 9.37 -15.20
N PRO A 807 20.89 10.53 -15.22
CA PRO A 807 21.57 11.81 -15.30
C PRO A 807 22.36 12.17 -14.05
N ASP A 808 21.94 11.65 -12.89
CA ASP A 808 22.47 12.00 -11.58
C ASP A 808 23.47 10.95 -11.04
N VAL A 809 23.95 10.04 -11.90
CA VAL A 809 24.93 9.00 -11.54
C VAL A 809 26.23 9.22 -12.30
N SER A 810 27.34 9.40 -11.58
CA SER A 810 28.69 9.57 -12.17
C SER A 810 28.73 10.65 -13.29
N GLY A 811 28.03 11.76 -13.07
CA GLY A 811 27.90 12.85 -14.03
C GLY A 811 27.04 12.53 -15.25
N GLY A 812 26.30 11.43 -15.29
CA GLY A 812 25.36 11.06 -16.36
C GLY A 812 25.82 9.85 -17.15
N ILE A 813 25.17 8.70 -16.96
CA ILE A 813 25.53 7.46 -17.66
C ILE A 813 24.39 6.92 -18.52
N GLU A 814 24.75 6.21 -19.59
CA GLU A 814 23.86 5.33 -20.33
C GLU A 814 24.26 3.88 -20.07
N VAL A 815 23.29 3.03 -19.75
CA VAL A 815 23.49 1.60 -19.50
C VAL A 815 22.67 0.83 -20.50
N VAL A 816 23.31 -0.07 -21.25
CA VAL A 816 22.68 -0.83 -22.34
C VAL A 816 22.64 -2.31 -21.98
N PHE A 817 21.52 -2.95 -22.28
CA PHE A 817 21.25 -4.36 -22.04
C PHE A 817 20.75 -5.04 -23.31
N THR A 818 21.10 -6.32 -23.48
CA THR A 818 20.60 -7.18 -24.55
C THR A 818 20.13 -8.52 -23.99
N ALA A 819 19.07 -9.07 -24.54
CA ALA A 819 18.58 -10.37 -24.11
C ALA A 819 19.51 -11.51 -24.60
N LEU A 820 19.89 -12.41 -23.68
CA LEU A 820 20.73 -13.58 -24.00
C LEU A 820 20.06 -14.56 -24.98
N THR A 821 18.72 -14.54 -25.02
CA THR A 821 17.90 -15.24 -26.03
C THR A 821 16.68 -14.37 -26.37
N PRO A 822 15.93 -14.62 -27.46
CA PRO A 822 14.75 -13.82 -27.81
C PRO A 822 13.65 -13.75 -26.73
N LYS A 823 13.65 -14.71 -25.78
CA LYS A 823 12.79 -14.74 -24.58
C LYS A 823 13.63 -14.79 -23.28
N GLY A 824 14.88 -14.36 -23.37
CA GLY A 824 15.95 -14.60 -22.41
C GLY A 824 16.06 -13.54 -21.33
N ASP A 825 16.92 -13.83 -20.35
CA ASP A 825 17.34 -12.85 -19.35
C ASP A 825 18.22 -11.80 -20.04
N PHE A 826 18.18 -10.57 -19.56
CA PHE A 826 19.03 -9.50 -20.07
C PHE A 826 20.39 -9.48 -19.37
N ASP A 827 21.44 -9.25 -20.15
CA ASP A 827 22.79 -9.01 -19.65
C ASP A 827 23.45 -7.85 -20.43
N PHE A 828 24.66 -7.47 -20.02
CA PHE A 828 25.43 -6.49 -20.77
C PHE A 828 25.83 -7.04 -22.16
N PRO A 829 25.66 -6.26 -23.24
CA PRO A 829 26.00 -6.69 -24.59
C PRO A 829 27.49 -6.95 -24.78
N ASP A 830 27.81 -8.08 -25.40
CA ASP A 830 29.16 -8.36 -25.88
C ASP A 830 29.38 -7.70 -27.26
N VAL A 831 30.52 -7.01 -27.38
CA VAL A 831 31.06 -6.38 -28.59
C VAL A 831 31.07 -7.37 -29.79
N SER A 832 31.27 -8.66 -29.49
CA SER A 832 31.55 -9.73 -30.45
C SER A 832 30.34 -10.23 -31.26
N GLN A 833 29.10 -9.93 -30.85
CA GLN A 833 27.91 -10.47 -31.51
C GLN A 833 27.57 -9.66 -32.79
N GLY A 834 28.07 -10.11 -33.94
CA GLY A 834 27.68 -9.59 -35.27
C GLY A 834 28.84 -9.25 -36.23
N ARG A 835 28.63 -8.24 -37.11
CA ARG A 835 29.64 -7.76 -38.08
C ARG A 835 30.92 -7.33 -37.34
N LYS A 836 32.11 -7.71 -37.85
CA LYS A 836 33.40 -7.28 -37.25
C LYS A 836 33.42 -5.76 -37.05
N ILE A 837 33.67 -5.34 -35.81
CA ILE A 837 33.94 -3.95 -35.48
C ILE A 837 35.15 -3.48 -36.27
N ALA A 838 35.12 -2.23 -36.72
CA ALA A 838 36.28 -1.65 -37.36
C ALA A 838 37.45 -1.62 -36.36
N ARG A 839 38.61 -2.21 -36.71
CA ARG A 839 39.75 -2.38 -35.78
C ARG A 839 40.13 -1.08 -35.04
N PHE A 840 39.95 0.08 -35.66
CA PHE A 840 40.28 1.36 -35.07
C PHE A 840 39.31 1.80 -33.94
N ASN A 841 38.07 1.31 -33.91
CA ASN A 841 37.09 1.58 -32.84
C ASN A 841 37.07 0.50 -31.75
N GLN A 842 37.81 -0.60 -31.91
CA GLN A 842 37.74 -1.75 -30.99
C GLN A 842 38.04 -1.34 -29.54
N ARG A 843 39.14 -0.63 -29.31
CA ARG A 843 39.54 -0.17 -27.96
C ARG A 843 38.53 0.80 -27.37
N PHE A 844 37.97 1.70 -28.19
CA PHE A 844 36.91 2.62 -27.75
C PHE A 844 35.72 1.84 -27.21
N TRP A 845 35.21 0.86 -27.95
CA TRP A 845 34.08 0.05 -27.50
C TRP A 845 34.40 -0.83 -26.30
N GLU A 846 35.62 -1.36 -26.17
CA GLU A 846 36.09 -2.06 -24.98
C GLU A 846 36.09 -1.14 -23.74
N ASP A 847 36.55 0.10 -23.88
CA ASP A 847 36.60 1.11 -22.81
C ASP A 847 35.23 1.71 -22.46
N THR A 848 34.22 1.56 -23.32
CA THR A 848 32.84 2.01 -23.12
C THR A 848 31.84 0.85 -22.97
N ARG A 849 32.30 -0.38 -22.70
CA ARG A 849 31.40 -1.51 -22.41
C ARG A 849 30.48 -1.15 -21.25
N PRO A 850 29.18 -1.52 -21.26
CA PRO A 850 28.27 -1.21 -20.17
C PRO A 850 28.77 -1.69 -18.79
N GLU A 851 29.42 -2.85 -18.74
CA GLU A 851 30.07 -3.38 -17.54
C GLU A 851 31.19 -2.46 -17.00
N VAL A 852 31.98 -1.84 -17.89
CA VAL A 852 33.05 -0.90 -17.53
C VAL A 852 32.45 0.44 -17.09
N VAL A 853 31.41 0.91 -17.78
CA VAL A 853 30.67 2.14 -17.40
C VAL A 853 30.11 1.99 -15.99
N ILE A 854 29.45 0.87 -15.69
CA ILE A 854 28.91 0.57 -14.36
C ILE A 854 30.04 0.44 -13.34
N SER A 855 31.13 -0.26 -13.65
CA SER A 855 32.25 -0.43 -12.72
C SER A 855 32.89 0.93 -12.34
N ARG A 856 33.05 1.85 -13.31
CA ARG A 856 33.48 3.24 -13.05
C ARG A 856 32.47 4.00 -12.20
N ALA A 857 31.18 3.84 -12.50
CA ALA A 857 30.11 4.47 -11.72
C ALA A 857 30.07 3.97 -10.28
N VAL A 858 30.24 2.66 -10.04
CA VAL A 858 30.30 2.06 -8.70
C VAL A 858 31.48 2.60 -7.89
N ASN A 859 32.64 2.81 -8.52
CA ASN A 859 33.80 3.36 -7.84
C ASN A 859 33.65 4.84 -7.50
N ALA A 860 32.98 5.62 -8.36
CA ALA A 860 32.75 7.04 -8.12
C ALA A 860 31.56 7.31 -7.19
N GLN A 861 30.51 6.49 -7.29
CA GLN A 861 29.24 6.63 -6.60
C GLN A 861 28.65 5.22 -6.38
N PRO A 862 29.00 4.55 -5.26
CA PRO A 862 28.59 3.18 -4.97
C PRO A 862 27.08 2.98 -4.86
N ASP A 863 26.35 3.98 -4.38
CA ASP A 863 24.91 3.94 -4.19
C ASP A 863 24.30 5.29 -4.56
N ARG A 864 23.02 5.26 -4.94
CA ARG A 864 22.20 6.46 -5.06
C ARG A 864 20.91 6.27 -4.28
N TYR A 865 20.74 7.11 -3.27
CA TYR A 865 19.50 7.26 -2.55
C TYR A 865 19.21 8.74 -2.34
N VAL A 866 17.98 9.12 -2.67
CA VAL A 866 17.44 10.45 -2.40
C VAL A 866 16.23 10.23 -1.50
N PRO A 867 16.27 10.67 -0.23
CA PRO A 867 15.14 10.53 0.68
C PRO A 867 13.86 11.11 0.09
N VAL A 868 12.74 10.45 0.34
CA VAL A 868 11.42 10.95 -0.04
C VAL A 868 11.08 12.15 0.85
N GLY A 869 10.90 13.33 0.25
CA GLY A 869 10.65 14.58 0.98
C GLY A 869 10.78 15.82 0.10
N LYS A 870 10.37 16.99 0.60
CA LYS A 870 10.38 18.26 -0.15
C LYS A 870 11.69 19.05 -0.04
N GLY A 871 12.74 18.49 0.56
CA GLY A 871 14.05 19.12 0.66
C GLY A 871 14.84 18.69 1.90
N VAL A 872 16.09 19.15 1.95
CA VAL A 872 16.98 19.00 3.12
C VAL A 872 16.77 20.19 4.04
N LEU A 873 16.78 19.93 5.35
CA LEU A 873 16.81 20.97 6.38
C LEU A 873 18.19 20.93 7.04
N ASP A 874 18.93 22.03 6.98
CA ASP A 874 20.22 22.13 7.66
C ASP A 874 20.01 22.53 9.13
N PHE A 875 20.82 21.96 10.01
CA PHE A 875 20.85 22.35 11.43
C PHE A 875 22.23 22.08 12.02
N HIS A 876 22.56 22.85 13.05
CA HIS A 876 23.77 22.66 13.83
C HIS A 876 23.49 21.81 15.07
N SER A 877 24.49 21.07 15.52
CA SER A 877 24.45 20.45 16.84
C SER A 877 25.79 20.50 17.56
N ALA A 878 25.71 20.41 18.88
CA ALA A 878 26.83 20.11 19.73
C ALA A 878 26.38 19.12 20.82
N SER A 879 27.34 18.50 21.48
CA SER A 879 27.11 17.67 22.65
C SER A 879 28.19 17.94 23.68
N ALA A 880 27.85 17.77 24.95
CA ALA A 880 28.76 17.79 26.08
C ALA A 880 28.28 16.80 27.13
N ASP A 881 29.20 16.09 27.78
CA ASP A 881 28.89 15.22 28.90
C ASP A 881 29.37 15.82 30.23
N PHE A 882 28.54 15.61 31.26
CA PHE A 882 28.71 16.08 32.63
C PHE A 882 28.51 14.92 33.60
N ARG A 883 28.89 15.10 34.87
CA ARG A 883 28.56 14.15 35.94
C ARG A 883 27.05 14.05 36.09
N GLY A 884 26.51 12.84 35.97
CA GLY A 884 25.09 12.55 36.09
C GLY A 884 24.71 12.05 37.48
N ALA A 885 23.52 11.48 37.59
CA ALA A 885 23.05 10.82 38.81
C ALA A 885 23.59 9.38 38.90
N ASP A 886 23.91 8.93 40.11
CA ASP A 886 24.39 7.57 40.41
C ASP A 886 25.67 7.20 39.61
N ASP A 887 25.63 6.11 38.84
CA ASP A 887 26.73 5.57 38.02
C ASP A 887 26.67 6.05 36.55
N LYS A 888 25.91 7.11 36.27
CA LYS A 888 25.65 7.63 34.92
C LYS A 888 26.26 9.00 34.70
N SER A 889 26.48 9.31 33.43
CA SER A 889 26.88 10.62 32.95
C SER A 889 25.67 11.31 32.32
N ARG A 890 25.55 12.62 32.54
CA ARG A 890 24.53 13.46 31.91
C ARG A 890 25.07 13.91 30.56
N LEU A 891 24.56 13.32 29.48
CA LEU A 891 24.86 13.72 28.11
C LEU A 891 23.85 14.80 27.68
N GLU A 892 24.33 16.00 27.42
CA GLU A 892 23.56 17.09 26.86
C GLU A 892 23.82 17.19 25.35
N VAL A 893 22.74 17.40 24.59
CA VAL A 893 22.74 17.56 23.14
C VAL A 893 21.99 18.83 22.80
N TYR A 894 22.66 19.73 22.09
CA TYR A 894 22.14 21.04 21.72
C TYR A 894 21.84 21.08 20.22
N TYR A 895 20.67 21.59 19.86
CA TYR A 895 20.22 21.79 18.48
C TYR A 895 20.21 23.28 18.16
N GLY A 896 20.62 23.65 16.94
CA GLY A 896 20.55 25.00 16.43
C GLY A 896 19.96 25.01 15.03
N VAL A 897 18.68 25.37 14.91
CA VAL A 897 17.96 25.42 13.63
C VAL A 897 17.94 26.87 13.10
N PRO A 898 18.36 27.15 11.85
CA PRO A 898 18.28 28.50 11.30
C PRO A 898 16.85 29.04 11.31
N VAL A 899 16.64 30.21 11.93
CA VAL A 899 15.30 30.81 12.06
C VAL A 899 14.71 31.16 10.70
N LEU A 900 15.52 31.54 9.71
CA LEU A 900 15.04 31.84 8.36
C LEU A 900 14.41 30.62 7.68
N ASP A 901 14.90 29.41 7.97
CA ASP A 901 14.29 28.18 7.45
C ASP A 901 12.92 27.90 8.11
N ALA A 902 12.62 28.57 9.23
CA ALA A 902 11.33 28.52 9.91
C ALA A 902 10.30 29.51 9.31
N ILE A 903 10.74 30.63 8.71
CA ILE A 903 9.86 31.75 8.31
C ILE A 903 9.01 31.46 7.07
N ASP A 904 9.40 30.50 6.23
CA ASP A 904 8.71 30.14 4.97
C ASP A 904 7.21 29.83 5.14
N ASP A 905 6.74 29.54 6.36
CA ASP A 905 5.36 29.14 6.68
C ASP A 905 4.41 30.30 7.07
N GLY A 906 4.90 31.55 7.19
CA GLY A 906 4.06 32.73 7.43
C GLY A 906 3.36 32.80 8.81
N GLY A 907 3.76 31.96 9.78
CA GLY A 907 3.27 31.95 11.16
C GLY A 907 4.23 32.62 12.15
N GLU A 908 3.71 33.16 13.26
CA GLU A 908 4.50 33.71 14.39
C GLU A 908 5.16 32.60 15.25
N GLU A 909 4.69 31.36 15.15
CA GLU A 909 5.19 30.19 15.87
C GLU A 909 5.33 29.01 14.90
N VAL A 910 6.51 28.42 14.86
CA VAL A 910 6.88 27.31 13.97
C VAL A 910 7.24 26.12 14.85
N VAL A 911 6.68 24.94 14.56
CA VAL A 911 6.97 23.73 15.34
C VAL A 911 7.79 22.78 14.50
N PHE A 912 9.05 22.60 14.87
CA PHE A 912 9.89 21.53 14.35
C PHE A 912 9.66 20.24 15.13
N GLU A 913 10.11 19.11 14.61
CA GLU A 913 10.27 17.89 15.38
C GLU A 913 11.77 17.56 15.46
N ARG A 914 12.32 17.55 16.67
CA ARG A 914 13.69 17.11 16.91
C ARG A 914 13.70 15.66 17.33
N GLY A 915 14.67 14.90 16.83
CA GLY A 915 14.82 13.51 17.19
C GLY A 915 16.24 13.16 17.56
N ILE A 916 16.37 12.32 18.57
CA ILE A 916 17.63 11.81 19.09
C ILE A 916 17.61 10.27 19.07
N ALA A 917 18.70 9.67 18.64
CA ALA A 917 18.94 8.25 18.67
C ALA A 917 20.32 7.98 19.27
N LEU A 918 20.39 7.10 20.26
CA LEU A 918 21.66 6.63 20.79
C LEU A 918 21.80 5.15 20.44
N PHE A 919 22.94 4.80 19.87
CA PHE A 919 23.32 3.43 19.54
C PHE A 919 24.57 3.05 20.34
N ASP A 920 24.62 1.81 20.83
CA ASP A 920 25.84 1.29 21.43
C ASP A 920 26.95 1.05 20.38
N SER A 921 28.11 0.56 20.83
CA SER A 921 29.25 0.24 19.94
C SER A 921 28.95 -0.85 18.91
N SER A 922 27.87 -1.62 19.09
CA SER A 922 27.36 -2.63 18.15
C SER A 922 26.34 -2.08 17.15
N TRP A 923 26.09 -0.76 17.15
CA TRP A 923 25.02 -0.12 16.39
C TRP A 923 23.61 -0.58 16.78
N THR A 924 23.46 -1.11 17.99
CA THR A 924 22.15 -1.47 18.53
C THR A 924 21.49 -0.23 19.14
N PRO A 925 20.27 0.14 18.71
CA PRO A 925 19.58 1.29 19.27
C PRO A 925 19.24 1.03 20.74
N ILE A 926 19.70 1.91 21.62
CA ILE A 926 19.44 1.89 23.07
C ILE A 926 18.46 2.98 23.49
N TYR A 927 18.40 4.08 22.74
CA TYR A 927 17.45 5.16 22.96
C TYR A 927 17.02 5.75 21.62
N ARG A 928 15.73 6.05 21.47
CA ARG A 928 15.19 6.82 20.34
C ARG A 928 14.02 7.65 20.82
N ARG A 929 13.98 8.92 20.44
CA ARG A 929 12.86 9.80 20.74
C ARG A 929 12.72 10.88 19.69
N LEU A 930 11.47 11.26 19.41
CA LEU A 930 11.06 12.36 18.56
C LEU A 930 10.18 13.27 19.41
N GLU A 931 10.47 14.56 19.43
CA GLU A 931 9.75 15.55 20.24
C GLU A 931 9.51 16.84 19.46
N PRO A 932 8.37 17.52 19.69
CA PRO A 932 8.13 18.84 19.14
C PRO A 932 9.10 19.86 19.75
N MET A 933 9.61 20.76 18.90
CA MET A 933 10.45 21.90 19.23
C MET A 933 9.73 23.17 18.73
N PRO A 934 8.90 23.82 19.57
CA PRO A 934 8.25 25.07 19.21
C PRO A 934 9.27 26.21 19.21
N VAL A 935 9.28 26.97 18.12
CA VAL A 935 10.15 28.12 17.89
C VAL A 935 9.26 29.33 17.63
N ARG A 936 9.36 30.35 18.47
CA ARG A 936 8.69 31.63 18.24
C ARG A 936 9.58 32.53 17.40
N VAL A 937 9.02 33.09 16.34
CA VAL A 937 9.75 33.95 15.41
C VAL A 937 9.20 35.36 15.48
N ASP A 938 10.03 36.31 15.91
CA ASP A 938 9.69 37.73 15.81
C ASP A 938 9.96 38.19 14.38
N VAL A 939 8.89 38.46 13.62
CA VAL A 939 8.94 38.68 12.15
C VAL A 939 9.60 40.02 11.78
N GLY A 940 10.09 40.80 12.75
CA GLY A 940 10.83 42.05 12.55
C GLY A 940 12.35 41.90 12.72
N GLY A 941 13.11 41.84 11.62
CA GLY A 941 14.55 42.10 11.63
C GLY A 941 15.47 40.93 12.00
N VAL A 942 15.05 39.68 11.77
CA VAL A 942 15.92 38.50 11.95
C VAL A 942 17.12 38.56 11.00
N GLU A 943 18.33 38.64 11.56
CA GLU A 943 19.57 38.55 10.79
C GLU A 943 19.80 37.13 10.26
N ALA A 944 20.41 37.02 9.08
CA ALA A 944 20.87 35.74 8.56
C ALA A 944 21.84 35.08 9.55
N GLY A 945 21.69 33.77 9.78
CA GLY A 945 22.47 33.01 10.75
C GLY A 945 21.92 33.00 12.18
N THR A 946 20.78 33.66 12.45
CA THR A 946 20.10 33.52 13.76
C THR A 946 19.60 32.08 13.93
N LEU A 947 19.92 31.45 15.07
CA LEU A 947 19.54 30.07 15.38
C LEU A 947 18.48 30.02 16.47
N ALA A 948 17.48 29.15 16.28
CA ALA A 948 16.63 28.67 17.35
C ALA A 948 17.35 27.52 18.06
N ILE A 949 17.58 27.68 19.36
CA ILE A 949 18.41 26.78 20.15
C ILE A 949 17.53 26.00 21.12
N ASP A 950 17.81 24.70 21.23
CA ASP A 950 17.12 23.81 22.15
C ASP A 950 18.08 22.74 22.69
N GLU A 951 17.73 22.16 23.84
CA GLU A 951 18.57 21.25 24.61
C GLU A 951 17.83 19.95 24.94
N LEU A 952 18.55 18.84 24.86
CA LEU A 952 18.13 17.53 25.33
C LEU A 952 19.20 16.91 26.22
N ALA A 953 18.84 16.58 27.46
CA ALA A 953 19.71 15.89 28.40
C ALA A 953 19.29 14.42 28.59
N LEU A 954 20.26 13.51 28.53
CA LEU A 954 20.09 12.07 28.73
C LEU A 954 21.00 11.57 29.85
N GLN A 955 20.49 10.68 30.70
CA GLN A 955 21.31 9.96 31.68
C GLN A 955 21.76 8.64 31.08
N VAL A 956 23.06 8.53 30.77
CA VAL A 956 23.63 7.41 30.02
C VAL A 956 24.79 6.79 30.78
N LEU A 957 25.01 5.49 30.60
CA LEU A 957 26.21 4.86 31.15
C LEU A 957 27.45 5.40 30.42
N PRO A 958 28.61 5.47 31.07
CA PRO A 958 29.87 5.79 30.40
C PRO A 958 30.21 4.78 29.31
N GLY A 959 30.78 5.22 28.20
CA GLY A 959 31.15 4.33 27.10
C GLY A 959 31.18 4.97 25.73
N ARG A 960 31.37 4.13 24.70
CA ARG A 960 31.35 4.55 23.30
C ARG A 960 29.97 4.32 22.69
N TYR A 961 29.48 5.35 22.02
CA TYR A 961 28.17 5.38 21.40
C TYR A 961 28.24 5.98 20.00
N TYR A 962 27.18 5.79 19.24
CA TYR A 962 26.86 6.60 18.07
C TYR A 962 25.61 7.41 18.37
N LEU A 963 25.69 8.71 18.16
CA LEU A 963 24.61 9.67 18.36
C LEU A 963 24.02 10.04 17.00
N GLY A 964 22.78 9.61 16.75
CA GLY A 964 21.96 10.04 15.62
C GLY A 964 21.09 11.22 16.01
N LEU A 965 21.11 12.27 15.20
CA LEU A 965 20.33 13.49 15.40
C LEU A 965 19.49 13.73 14.16
N GLN A 966 18.29 14.28 14.35
CA GLN A 966 17.43 14.70 13.27
C GLN A 966 16.59 15.91 13.63
N ILE A 967 16.25 16.70 12.61
CA ILE A 967 15.20 17.72 12.66
C ILE A 967 14.28 17.50 11.46
N ASN A 968 12.97 17.48 11.72
CA ASN A 968 11.94 17.50 10.70
C ASN A 968 11.15 18.80 10.81
N HIS A 969 10.72 19.32 9.68
CA HIS A 969 9.78 20.43 9.61
C HIS A 969 8.46 19.90 9.02
N PRO A 970 7.44 19.56 9.85
CA PRO A 970 6.25 18.83 9.40
C PRO A 970 5.48 19.50 8.26
N ALA A 971 5.34 20.83 8.28
CA ALA A 971 4.54 21.57 7.28
C ALA A 971 5.19 21.58 5.89
N SER A 972 6.45 22.02 5.79
CA SER A 972 7.24 21.94 4.55
C SER A 972 7.64 20.52 4.17
N GLY A 973 7.72 19.57 5.10
CA GLY A 973 8.21 18.20 4.88
C GLY A 973 9.73 18.11 4.65
N ARG A 974 10.49 19.20 4.90
CA ARG A 974 11.96 19.18 4.90
C ARG A 974 12.49 18.44 6.12
N ARG A 975 13.61 17.73 5.96
CA ARG A 975 14.24 16.96 7.03
C ARG A 975 15.76 17.02 6.94
N GLY A 976 16.42 16.92 8.08
CA GLY A 976 17.87 16.80 8.18
C GLY A 976 18.23 15.80 9.25
N GLY A 977 19.29 15.03 9.04
CA GLY A 977 19.78 14.11 10.03
C GLY A 977 21.20 13.65 9.74
N TYR A 978 21.94 13.33 10.80
CA TYR A 978 23.28 12.77 10.71
C TYR A 978 23.59 11.95 11.96
N THR A 979 24.63 11.12 11.85
CA THR A 979 25.13 10.30 12.95
C THR A 979 26.60 10.61 13.19
N GLN A 980 27.01 10.72 14.45
CA GLN A 980 28.40 10.92 14.87
C GLN A 980 28.81 9.90 15.93
N GLU A 981 30.10 9.57 16.00
CA GLU A 981 30.66 8.82 17.14
C GLU A 981 30.74 9.74 18.36
N LEU A 982 30.47 9.19 19.53
CA LEU A 982 30.49 9.88 20.82
C LEU A 982 31.17 8.99 21.85
N VAL A 983 32.01 9.58 22.70
CA VAL A 983 32.57 8.91 23.88
C VAL A 983 32.07 9.67 25.10
N VAL A 984 31.38 8.96 25.99
CA VAL A 984 30.86 9.49 27.25
C VAL A 984 31.82 9.10 28.37
N GLU A 985 32.33 10.07 29.11
CA GLU A 985 33.32 9.87 30.17
C GLU A 985 32.69 9.19 31.40
N ASP A 986 33.51 8.45 32.15
CA ASP A 986 33.12 7.87 33.44
C ASP A 986 33.49 8.82 34.59
N TYR A 987 32.48 9.50 35.13
CA TYR A 987 32.61 10.41 36.27
C TYR A 987 32.41 9.73 37.63
N ALA A 988 32.07 8.44 37.67
CA ALA A 988 31.90 7.67 38.91
C ALA A 988 33.24 7.14 39.46
N VAL A 989 34.26 7.03 38.60
CA VAL A 989 35.63 6.72 39.02
C VAL A 989 36.25 7.93 39.71
N ALA A 990 36.56 7.76 41.00
CA ALA A 990 37.16 8.80 41.83
C ALA A 990 38.50 9.32 41.27
N GLY A 991 38.63 10.64 41.20
CA GLY A 991 39.84 11.33 40.76
C GLY A 991 39.50 12.63 40.04
N LEU A 992 40.48 13.53 39.88
CA LEU A 992 40.25 14.83 39.27
C LEU A 992 39.71 14.67 37.83
N LYS A 993 38.52 15.22 37.57
CA LYS A 993 37.87 15.19 36.25
C LYS A 993 37.40 16.59 35.84
N ILE A 994 37.26 16.78 34.53
CA ILE A 994 36.67 17.96 33.91
C ILE A 994 35.57 17.45 32.96
N SER A 995 34.41 18.10 32.97
CA SER A 995 33.35 17.86 31.97
C SER A 995 33.85 18.16 30.56
N ASP A 996 33.07 17.83 29.54
CA ASP A 996 33.27 18.46 28.25
C ASP A 996 33.12 19.99 28.34
N ILE A 997 33.81 20.70 27.44
CA ILE A 997 33.74 22.16 27.37
C ILE A 997 32.57 22.55 26.47
N GLU A 998 31.55 23.16 27.06
CA GLU A 998 30.40 23.69 26.35
C GLU A 998 30.73 25.09 25.78
N LEU A 999 30.61 25.24 24.46
CA LEU A 999 30.67 26.54 23.80
C LEU A 999 29.31 27.23 23.92
N ALA A 1000 29.31 28.44 24.47
CA ALA A 1000 28.09 29.21 24.72
C ALA A 1000 28.09 30.51 23.92
N GLY A 1001 26.89 30.94 23.53
CA GLY A 1001 26.66 32.30 23.02
C GLY A 1001 26.60 33.31 24.18
N ARG A 1002 26.08 32.89 25.33
CA ARG A 1002 26.02 33.69 26.56
C ARG A 1002 25.87 32.78 27.79
N VAL A 1003 26.43 33.21 28.92
CA VAL A 1003 26.17 32.65 30.25
C VAL A 1003 25.57 33.74 31.14
N GLN A 1004 24.50 33.44 31.86
CA GLN A 1004 23.87 34.37 32.81
C GLN A 1004 23.55 33.70 34.14
N VAL A 1005 23.62 34.46 35.23
CA VAL A 1005 23.26 33.93 36.55
C VAL A 1005 21.75 33.81 36.63
N ASP A 1006 21.27 32.60 36.90
CA ASP A 1006 19.86 32.33 37.14
C ASP A 1006 19.72 31.59 38.47
N SER A 1007 19.20 32.29 39.47
CA SER A 1007 18.98 31.75 40.81
C SER A 1007 17.96 30.61 40.86
N LEU A 1008 17.17 30.42 39.80
CA LEU A 1008 16.20 29.33 39.68
C LEU A 1008 16.79 28.09 38.98
N ALA A 1009 17.95 28.22 38.32
CA ALA A 1009 18.61 27.09 37.68
C ALA A 1009 19.14 26.11 38.75
N THR A 1010 18.63 24.89 38.73
CA THR A 1010 19.05 23.82 39.65
C THR A 1010 20.28 23.05 39.17
N ASP A 1011 20.58 23.14 37.87
CA ASP A 1011 21.73 22.52 37.22
C ASP A 1011 22.83 23.56 36.93
N LYS A 1012 24.02 23.08 36.57
CA LYS A 1012 25.18 23.90 36.15
C LYS A 1012 25.66 24.94 37.17
N GLY A 1013 25.33 24.76 38.45
CA GLY A 1013 25.81 25.65 39.52
C GLY A 1013 25.09 27.00 39.60
N GLY A 1014 23.82 27.08 39.17
CA GLY A 1014 23.01 28.30 39.26
C GLY A 1014 23.27 29.31 38.15
N VAL A 1015 23.75 28.86 37.00
CA VAL A 1015 23.86 29.65 35.78
C VAL A 1015 23.04 29.02 34.66
N GLU A 1016 22.43 29.87 33.85
CA GLU A 1016 21.82 29.50 32.58
C GLU A 1016 22.86 29.70 31.46
N VAL A 1017 23.19 28.60 30.78
CA VAL A 1017 24.13 28.57 29.67
C VAL A 1017 23.33 28.47 28.38
N ILE A 1018 23.40 29.52 27.55
CA ILE A 1018 22.80 29.49 26.21
C ILE A 1018 23.88 28.95 25.26
N SER A 1019 23.80 27.66 24.95
CA SER A 1019 24.74 26.95 24.09
C SER A 1019 24.86 27.59 22.70
N LEU A 1020 25.97 27.33 21.99
CA LEU A 1020 26.18 27.74 20.60
C LEU A 1020 26.50 26.52 19.72
N PRO A 1021 25.46 25.79 19.24
CA PRO A 1021 25.65 24.53 18.52
C PRO A 1021 26.44 24.67 17.21
N SER A 1022 26.42 25.85 16.58
CA SER A 1022 27.22 26.12 15.37
C SER A 1022 28.73 26.14 15.62
N ARG A 1023 29.16 26.28 16.88
CA ARG A 1023 30.55 26.47 17.31
C ARG A 1023 31.25 27.64 16.61
N THR A 1024 30.47 28.55 16.02
CA THR A 1024 30.95 29.62 15.14
C THR A 1024 30.59 30.97 15.74
N TYR A 1025 31.61 31.77 16.02
CA TYR A 1025 31.49 33.11 16.57
C TYR A 1025 31.74 34.13 15.45
N LYS A 1026 30.94 35.21 15.42
CA LYS A 1026 31.17 36.33 14.50
C LYS A 1026 32.49 37.02 14.81
N ILE A 1027 33.11 37.66 13.84
CA ILE A 1027 34.31 38.47 14.06
C ILE A 1027 34.02 39.54 15.14
N GLY A 1028 34.83 39.58 16.20
CA GLY A 1028 34.66 40.48 17.34
C GLY A 1028 33.60 40.06 18.36
N GLN A 1029 32.90 38.94 18.16
CA GLN A 1029 32.01 38.36 19.17
C GLN A 1029 32.85 37.68 20.27
N PRO A 1030 32.56 37.93 21.56
CA PRO A 1030 33.20 37.20 22.65
C PRO A 1030 32.95 35.69 22.57
N VAL A 1031 34.02 34.91 22.76
CA VAL A 1031 33.96 33.45 22.88
C VAL A 1031 33.68 33.12 24.34
N VAL A 1032 32.56 32.46 24.61
CA VAL A 1032 32.16 32.05 25.96
C VAL A 1032 32.24 30.54 26.07
N ILE A 1033 32.89 30.04 27.12
CA ILE A 1033 32.95 28.62 27.44
C ILE A 1033 32.43 28.33 28.84
N TYR A 1034 31.85 27.16 29.02
CA TYR A 1034 31.40 26.62 30.31
C TYR A 1034 31.96 25.21 30.52
N TYR A 1035 32.34 24.87 31.75
CA TYR A 1035 32.78 23.53 32.12
C TYR A 1035 32.70 23.32 33.65
N GLU A 1036 32.62 22.07 34.06
CA GLU A 1036 32.58 21.64 35.46
C GLU A 1036 33.86 20.89 35.83
N VAL A 1037 34.30 21.04 37.08
CA VAL A 1037 35.47 20.36 37.65
C VAL A 1037 34.98 19.51 38.81
N TYR A 1038 35.46 18.27 38.90
CA TYR A 1038 34.99 17.31 39.88
C TYR A 1038 36.13 16.69 40.69
N ASP A 1039 35.82 16.30 41.93
CA ASP A 1039 36.68 15.56 42.85
C ASP A 1039 38.01 16.27 43.19
N LEU A 1040 37.97 17.59 43.32
CA LEU A 1040 39.08 18.35 43.88
C LEU A 1040 39.36 17.92 45.32
N LYS A 1041 40.64 17.69 45.63
CA LYS A 1041 41.04 17.27 46.97
C LYS A 1041 40.94 18.43 47.95
N ILE A 1042 40.10 18.22 48.96
CA ILE A 1042 39.95 19.11 50.10
C ILE A 1042 41.13 18.86 51.07
N ASP A 1043 41.80 19.93 51.49
CA ASP A 1043 42.88 19.87 52.47
C ASP A 1043 42.36 19.74 53.93
N ASP A 1044 43.28 19.63 54.89
CA ASP A 1044 42.96 19.50 56.31
C ASP A 1044 42.20 20.72 56.89
N PHE A 1045 42.16 21.84 56.16
CA PHE A 1045 41.44 23.07 56.53
C PHE A 1045 40.06 23.18 55.87
N GLY A 1046 39.64 22.17 55.12
CA GLY A 1046 38.37 22.19 54.40
C GLY A 1046 38.39 23.02 53.12
N GLN A 1047 39.57 23.29 52.54
CA GLN A 1047 39.74 24.09 51.32
C GLN A 1047 40.27 23.25 50.15
N THR A 1048 39.77 23.51 48.95
CA THR A 1048 40.38 23.03 47.71
C THR A 1048 41.35 24.07 47.17
N LYS A 1049 42.47 23.64 46.58
CA LYS A 1049 43.42 24.53 45.92
C LYS A 1049 43.79 23.97 44.56
N TYR A 1050 43.55 24.71 43.49
CA TYR A 1050 43.81 24.25 42.12
C TYR A 1050 44.27 25.39 41.20
N ARG A 1051 44.95 25.03 40.10
CA ARG A 1051 45.35 25.94 39.03
C ARG A 1051 44.55 25.63 37.76
N VAL A 1052 44.13 26.68 37.06
CA VAL A 1052 43.48 26.58 35.75
C VAL A 1052 44.40 27.16 34.70
N ASP A 1053 44.68 26.38 33.65
CA ASP A 1053 45.51 26.73 32.51
C ASP A 1053 44.66 26.68 31.22
N TYR A 1054 44.32 27.83 30.64
CA TYR A 1054 43.69 27.92 29.32
C TYR A 1054 44.75 28.10 28.23
N ARG A 1055 44.61 27.38 27.12
CA ARG A 1055 45.54 27.48 25.98
C ARG A 1055 44.74 27.61 24.68
N ILE A 1056 44.85 28.75 24.02
CA ILE A 1056 44.19 29.01 22.74
C ILE A 1056 45.21 28.88 21.61
N THR A 1057 44.94 27.97 20.68
CA THR A 1057 45.82 27.64 19.57
C THR A 1057 45.10 27.86 18.23
N PRO A 1058 45.66 28.68 17.32
CA PRO A 1058 45.13 28.76 15.96
C PRO A 1058 45.46 27.48 15.20
N ARG A 1059 44.44 26.80 14.67
CA ARG A 1059 44.61 25.68 13.72
C ARG A 1059 44.70 26.20 12.29
N GLU A 1060 43.90 27.21 11.96
CA GLU A 1060 43.97 28.02 10.74
C GLU A 1060 43.61 29.47 11.10
N GLY A 1061 44.37 30.46 10.59
CA GLY A 1061 44.18 31.89 10.92
C GLY A 1061 45.31 32.48 11.77
N LYS A 1062 45.11 33.68 12.31
CA LYS A 1062 46.06 34.36 13.20
C LYS A 1062 45.31 35.05 14.35
N LEU A 1063 45.66 34.68 15.58
CA LEU A 1063 45.23 35.37 16.80
C LEU A 1063 46.00 36.68 16.96
N SER A 1064 45.29 37.75 17.27
CA SER A 1064 45.88 39.05 17.61
C SER A 1064 45.04 39.78 18.66
N GLY A 1065 45.67 40.13 19.78
CA GLY A 1065 45.06 40.98 20.80
C GLY A 1065 43.94 40.34 21.61
N VAL A 1066 44.15 39.13 22.15
CA VAL A 1066 43.17 38.42 22.99
C VAL A 1066 43.05 39.09 24.37
N GLN A 1067 41.83 39.40 24.82
CA GLN A 1067 41.56 39.94 26.15
C GLN A 1067 40.55 39.07 26.89
N VAL A 1068 40.71 38.92 28.21
CA VAL A 1068 39.72 38.23 29.05
C VAL A 1068 38.72 39.25 29.60
N LEU A 1069 37.45 39.12 29.21
CA LEU A 1069 36.41 40.08 29.58
C LEU A 1069 35.82 39.79 30.96
N ARG A 1070 35.50 38.52 31.23
CA ARG A 1070 34.97 38.03 32.50
C ARG A 1070 35.49 36.64 32.84
N ALA A 1071 35.97 36.52 34.07
CA ALA A 1071 36.28 35.29 34.78
C ALA A 1071 35.92 35.52 36.26
N LEU A 1072 35.50 34.48 36.98
CA LEU A 1072 35.29 34.53 38.44
C LEU A 1072 36.65 34.66 39.16
N GLY A 1073 37.14 35.90 39.29
CA GLY A 1073 38.36 36.31 40.02
C GLY A 1073 39.44 36.93 39.13
N ARG A 1074 39.65 38.26 39.20
CA ARG A 1074 40.62 39.00 38.36
C ARG A 1074 42.04 39.07 38.95
N LEU A 1075 43.06 38.76 38.14
CA LEU A 1075 44.07 39.69 37.58
C LEU A 1075 44.98 38.90 36.62
N LEU A 1076 44.89 39.15 35.31
CA LEU A 1076 45.68 38.45 34.29
C LEU A 1076 46.65 39.41 33.60
N GLY A 1077 47.94 39.07 33.63
CA GLY A 1077 48.95 39.61 32.74
C GLY A 1077 49.16 38.64 31.58
N ILE A 1078 48.91 39.09 30.35
CA ILE A 1078 49.05 38.29 29.13
C ILE A 1078 50.40 38.62 28.49
N GLU A 1079 51.26 37.62 28.30
CA GLU A 1079 52.43 37.75 27.42
C GLU A 1079 52.04 37.38 25.99
N GLU A 1080 52.35 38.27 25.02
CA GLU A 1080 52.16 38.02 23.59
C GLU A 1080 53.02 36.83 23.11
N LYS A 1081 52.37 35.71 22.78
CA LYS A 1081 52.96 34.62 21.97
C LYS A 1081 51.93 34.11 20.96
N ALA A 1082 52.42 33.37 19.95
CA ALA A 1082 51.59 32.75 18.90
C ALA A 1082 50.55 31.74 19.44
N VAL A 1083 50.71 31.30 20.68
CA VAL A 1083 49.75 30.55 21.49
C VAL A 1083 49.47 31.40 22.72
N VAL A 1084 48.20 31.66 23.02
CA VAL A 1084 47.80 32.44 24.19
C VAL A 1084 47.56 31.46 25.34
N THR A 1085 48.38 31.53 26.38
CA THR A 1085 48.21 30.75 27.61
C THR A 1085 47.80 31.68 28.76
N ILE A 1086 46.72 31.34 29.44
CA ILE A 1086 46.17 32.08 30.58
C ILE A 1086 46.16 31.14 31.77
N SER A 1087 46.87 31.48 32.85
CA SER A 1087 47.01 30.62 34.04
C SER A 1087 46.68 31.39 35.32
N TYR A 1088 45.90 30.80 36.22
CA TYR A 1088 45.70 31.33 37.58
C TYR A 1088 45.39 30.23 38.62
N GLU A 1089 45.74 30.49 39.88
CA GLU A 1089 45.40 29.64 41.03
C GLU A 1089 44.10 30.10 41.70
N ARG A 1090 43.32 29.15 42.21
CA ARG A 1090 42.06 29.39 42.91
C ARG A 1090 41.96 28.51 44.16
N THR A 1091 41.27 29.05 45.17
CA THR A 1091 40.95 28.34 46.41
C THR A 1091 39.43 28.27 46.55
N GLY A 1092 38.89 27.09 46.87
CA GLY A 1092 37.46 26.83 47.01
C GLY A 1092 37.14 26.07 48.30
N THR A 1093 35.85 25.79 48.53
CA THR A 1093 35.38 25.01 49.69
C THR A 1093 34.58 23.76 49.30
N GLY A 1094 34.26 23.60 48.01
CA GLY A 1094 33.60 22.41 47.47
C GLY A 1094 34.60 21.52 46.75
N SER A 1095 34.32 20.22 46.70
CA SER A 1095 35.07 19.27 45.84
C SER A 1095 34.75 19.45 44.36
N ASP A 1096 33.58 20.00 44.04
CA ASP A 1096 33.10 20.19 42.68
C ASP A 1096 32.90 21.70 42.43
N GLU A 1097 33.36 22.19 41.28
CA GLU A 1097 33.40 23.62 40.94
C GLU A 1097 32.86 23.87 39.51
N TYR A 1098 31.98 24.86 39.38
CA TYR A 1098 31.33 25.25 38.12
C TYR A 1098 32.01 26.51 37.56
N ASN A 1099 32.44 26.49 36.30
CA ASN A 1099 33.30 27.53 35.73
C ASN A 1099 32.81 28.01 34.37
N TYR A 1100 32.97 29.31 34.11
CA TYR A 1100 32.82 29.89 32.76
C TYR A 1100 33.90 30.95 32.51
N LEU A 1101 34.24 31.13 31.23
CA LEU A 1101 35.21 32.12 30.78
C LEU A 1101 34.69 32.83 29.52
N GLU A 1102 34.75 34.17 29.53
CA GLU A 1102 34.43 35.01 28.38
C GLU A 1102 35.71 35.68 27.85
N ILE A 1103 36.03 35.41 26.59
CA ILE A 1103 37.26 35.80 25.91
C ILE A 1103 36.91 36.71 24.73
N ASP A 1104 37.48 37.90 24.69
CA ASP A 1104 37.48 38.75 23.51
C ASP A 1104 38.59 38.28 22.56
N PRO A 1105 38.27 37.77 21.37
CA PRO A 1105 39.27 37.39 20.39
C PRO A 1105 39.97 38.61 19.73
N GLY A 1106 39.52 39.85 19.97
CA GLY A 1106 40.11 41.06 19.41
C GLY A 1106 39.98 41.14 17.88
N GLU A 1107 41.04 41.59 17.20
CA GLU A 1107 41.12 41.67 15.73
C GLU A 1107 41.48 40.32 15.06
N SER A 1108 41.21 39.21 15.73
CA SER A 1108 41.56 37.87 15.22
C SER A 1108 40.91 37.60 13.86
N LYS A 1109 41.68 36.97 12.95
CA LYS A 1109 41.20 36.67 11.60
C LYS A 1109 40.20 35.52 11.58
N PRO A 1110 39.34 35.42 10.55
CA PRO A 1110 38.56 34.22 10.33
C PRO A 1110 39.43 32.96 10.28
N GLY A 1111 38.96 31.88 10.90
CA GLY A 1111 39.75 30.66 11.03
C GLY A 1111 39.21 29.67 12.06
N ARG A 1112 39.94 28.56 12.20
CA ARG A 1112 39.66 27.47 13.12
C ARG A 1112 40.58 27.56 14.31
N TYR A 1113 40.01 27.52 15.51
CA TYR A 1113 40.72 27.69 16.78
C TYR A 1113 40.43 26.54 17.72
N GLU A 1114 41.38 26.23 18.60
CA GLU A 1114 41.25 25.23 19.64
C GLU A 1114 41.52 25.89 20.99
N ILE A 1115 40.66 25.61 21.97
CA ILE A 1115 40.88 25.97 23.37
C ILE A 1115 41.04 24.71 24.20
N ALA A 1116 42.17 24.62 24.91
CA ALA A 1116 42.41 23.60 25.93
C ALA A 1116 42.24 24.21 27.31
N VAL A 1117 41.56 23.50 28.21
CA VAL A 1117 41.44 23.84 29.63
C VAL A 1117 42.07 22.72 30.43
N ALA A 1118 43.15 23.02 31.13
CA ALA A 1118 43.79 22.10 32.06
C ALA A 1118 43.57 22.56 33.51
N ILE A 1119 43.16 21.64 34.37
CA ILE A 1119 43.00 21.85 35.80
C ILE A 1119 44.06 21.03 36.52
N THR A 1120 44.91 21.68 37.31
CA THR A 1120 45.87 21.04 38.21
C THR A 1120 45.37 21.16 39.64
N ASP A 1121 44.97 20.05 40.27
CA ASP A 1121 44.69 20.02 41.72
C ASP A 1121 46.03 20.09 42.47
N LEU A 1122 46.25 21.18 43.19
CA LEU A 1122 47.49 21.44 43.92
C LEU A 1122 47.55 20.69 45.26
N ASN A 1123 46.41 20.24 45.78
CA ASN A 1123 46.32 19.42 47.00
C ASN A 1123 46.46 17.92 46.66
N GLY A 1124 45.92 17.53 45.50
CA GLY A 1124 45.92 16.16 44.97
C GLY A 1124 47.09 15.81 44.06
N GLU A 1125 47.83 16.80 43.56
CA GLU A 1125 48.89 16.68 42.54
C GLU A 1125 48.43 15.97 41.26
N GLN A 1126 47.16 16.11 40.90
CA GLN A 1126 46.57 15.55 39.69
C GLN A 1126 46.34 16.66 38.65
N THR A 1127 46.35 16.30 37.37
CA THR A 1127 46.00 17.22 36.28
C THR A 1127 45.04 16.54 35.32
N ALA A 1128 43.95 17.24 34.99
CA ALA A 1128 43.01 16.86 33.95
C ALA A 1128 43.03 17.94 32.85
N GLU A 1129 42.85 17.56 31.59
CA GLU A 1129 42.78 18.50 30.46
C GLU A 1129 41.64 18.09 29.52
N LYS A 1130 40.87 19.08 29.06
CA LYS A 1130 39.84 18.93 28.01
C LYS A 1130 40.09 19.98 26.93
N THR A 1131 39.66 19.67 25.71
CA THR A 1131 39.87 20.57 24.55
C THR A 1131 38.60 20.66 23.73
N VAL A 1132 38.33 21.83 23.14
CA VAL A 1132 37.24 22.02 22.18
C VAL A 1132 37.67 22.93 21.04
N ILE A 1133 37.05 22.73 19.88
CA ILE A 1133 37.32 23.49 18.66
C ILE A 1133 36.15 24.43 18.40
N PHE A 1134 36.46 25.67 18.06
CA PHE A 1134 35.51 26.68 17.63
C PHE A 1134 36.01 27.41 16.37
N PHE A 1135 35.13 28.14 15.73
CA PHE A 1135 35.40 28.89 14.51
C PHE A 1135 35.12 30.38 14.73
N ILE A 1136 35.93 31.24 14.12
CA ILE A 1136 35.63 32.67 13.98
C ILE A 1136 35.43 32.92 12.48
N GLY A 1137 34.31 33.52 12.09
CA GLY A 1137 33.94 33.70 10.69
C GLY A 1137 32.83 34.73 10.47
N GLU A 1138 32.47 34.92 9.20
CA GLU A 1138 31.26 35.65 8.80
C GLU A 1138 30.01 34.80 8.99
#